data_AF-A0A3C1ZKN8-F1
#
_entry.id   AF-A0A3C1ZKN8-F1
#
_cell.length_a   1.000
_cell.length_b   1.000
_cell.length_c   1.000
_cell.angle_alpha   90.00
_cell.angle_beta   90.00
_cell.angle_gamma   90.00
#
_symmetry.space_group_name_H-M   'P 1'
#
loop_
_entity.id
_entity.type
_entity.pdbx_description
1 polymer ?
#
loop_
_entity_poly.entity_id
_entity_poly.type
_entity_poly.pdbx_seq_one_letter_code
_entity_poly.pdbx_strand_id
1 'polypeptide(L)'
;MPLPASGTRPDLIYITDTYGVYKDDYMQRRLTGEWSPKLYGGLSAEDINTIRKNLGEGNTFIAEFNTAASPTNQFDRDTLGRLLGVEWSGWIGRYFVDLSVGNEVPAWVIENYETQHKKPWNFFGRGYVIFSDRDEIEVLSLGKDVGMGGMSFSFKDKWKDEFKLKKPVSYRYWFEWTNPRPGTDVVAEFEFDLSAEGRAKFEALGLPVRFPAVYLSENTQYTGWYFAGDFAEINKPATPFRLKGIGWVKRVLADDSVDNNDFFFWKAYVPLMQKILKDAAAAKTQRAAAQAGVGEPEFRVKAFGKGFQMKDKAGLWRDFFVRGVNMGLAEPGKYFTQFPQDLNTYLRWFDAIADMNANTVRVYTLPPPELYQALYLHNIQKPDKTLYLLQELWPEEHPENGDYLAREYRESFLKEIDYGIDAIYGRANVPERKGRAWGIYTVDVSPWLLGWLVGRELESEEVLATDARNKGTTYTGRYVSAGPKASPTEAWLAESLDEVASIEAARYGKLHPVAIVSWPTLDPREHDSEWDPATGKKNKGNDRASVAIDHFEISAEMKAGLFGAYHIYPNYPDFINNEVAYGSYMDEKGLLRYGGYLKEFMESHRRYPALVAEFGMANGAGIAHFAPDGLHHGGIDEATAGEEILRMLAAIEREGYAGGVVFEWMDEWVKKTWTTETLMIPYDRHVLWHNVVDPEQNYGLMANEVIKPEAPGAVVAGNGAIKSIEIKADASYLHLDIEVAETVDFSKRELLVALDTLNRNSGQTRWPVGGLVFGSGMEFLVRISAPDKADLLVIPSYNAASSRYATQVYSDGRFERMSMLVNGAVTTRDGRKIPEKRFDASALPKGDFDEAGELWNIDGTFIRLRLPWTLINVSDPSSGMVLQDERTGYLGTDRDTLRITKTDGFLVEALLWDAKAAAVQGKLTMFREKPFSWKGWEEAPPYRERFKKSYYILQYAWAQDGEREKIFKKLP
;
A
#
# COMPACT_ATOMS: atom_id res chain seq x y z
N MET A 1 -26.20 -5.83 -21.00
CA MET A 1 -27.15 -4.77 -21.47
C MET A 1 -26.78 -4.27 -22.89
N PRO A 2 -27.70 -4.07 -23.86
CA PRO A 2 -27.34 -3.47 -25.15
C PRO A 2 -27.21 -1.94 -25.06
N LEU A 3 -26.07 -1.39 -25.50
CA LEU A 3 -25.73 0.04 -25.46
C LEU A 3 -26.08 0.78 -26.77
N PRO A 4 -26.16 2.12 -26.76
CA PRO A 4 -26.29 2.94 -27.97
C PRO A 4 -25.07 2.75 -28.89
N ALA A 5 -25.33 2.50 -30.18
CA ALA A 5 -24.29 2.26 -31.19
C ALA A 5 -23.40 3.48 -31.51
N SER A 6 -23.69 4.66 -30.94
CA SER A 6 -23.12 5.95 -31.34
C SER A 6 -21.86 6.39 -30.57
N GLY A 7 -21.37 5.62 -29.60
CA GLY A 7 -20.18 5.97 -28.82
C GLY A 7 -20.34 7.15 -27.84
N THR A 8 -21.53 7.77 -27.76
CA THR A 8 -21.84 8.86 -26.82
C THR A 8 -22.29 8.31 -25.48
N ARG A 9 -21.67 8.79 -24.37
CA ARG A 9 -22.06 8.43 -23.01
C ARG A 9 -23.52 8.84 -22.73
N PRO A 10 -24.30 8.01 -22.01
CA PRO A 10 -25.67 8.35 -21.65
C PRO A 10 -25.72 9.51 -20.64
N ASP A 11 -26.74 10.37 -20.76
CA ASP A 11 -27.00 11.44 -19.78
C ASP A 11 -27.40 10.89 -18.41
N LEU A 12 -28.08 9.73 -18.42
CA LEU A 12 -28.59 9.04 -17.26
C LEU A 12 -28.57 7.52 -17.48
N ILE A 13 -28.09 6.78 -16.48
CA ILE A 13 -28.13 5.31 -16.40
C ILE A 13 -29.09 4.97 -15.26
N TYR A 14 -30.12 4.16 -15.53
CA TYR A 14 -31.05 3.68 -14.50
C TYR A 14 -31.13 2.16 -14.57
N ILE A 15 -30.81 1.49 -13.47
CA ILE A 15 -30.86 0.05 -13.32
C ILE A 15 -31.94 -0.33 -12.32
N THR A 16 -32.74 -1.32 -12.70
CA THR A 16 -33.82 -1.90 -11.90
C THR A 16 -34.00 -3.36 -12.31
N ASP A 17 -34.59 -4.17 -11.42
CA ASP A 17 -35.05 -5.55 -11.69
C ASP A 17 -34.01 -6.51 -12.32
N THR A 18 -32.84 -6.66 -11.70
CA THR A 18 -31.80 -7.60 -12.17
C THR A 18 -31.97 -9.04 -11.67
N TYR A 19 -33.14 -9.44 -11.19
CA TYR A 19 -33.35 -10.73 -10.51
C TYR A 19 -33.11 -11.96 -11.42
N GLY A 20 -32.83 -13.10 -10.77
CA GLY A 20 -32.73 -14.41 -11.41
C GLY A 20 -34.07 -14.89 -11.95
N VAL A 21 -34.16 -15.17 -13.25
CA VAL A 21 -35.27 -15.94 -13.83
C VAL A 21 -34.94 -17.42 -13.70
N TYR A 22 -35.76 -18.11 -12.91
CA TYR A 22 -35.66 -19.55 -12.67
C TYR A 22 -36.61 -20.31 -13.62
N LYS A 23 -36.24 -21.53 -13.99
CA LYS A 23 -36.96 -22.31 -15.02
C LYS A 23 -38.44 -22.51 -14.71
N ASP A 24 -38.79 -22.60 -13.43
CA ASP A 24 -40.17 -22.83 -13.00
C ASP A 24 -41.02 -21.54 -12.99
N ASP A 25 -40.40 -20.37 -12.79
CA ASP A 25 -41.07 -19.06 -12.92
C ASP A 25 -41.40 -18.73 -14.38
N TYR A 26 -40.51 -19.08 -15.31
CA TYR A 26 -40.73 -18.88 -16.75
C TYR A 26 -41.84 -19.79 -17.32
N MET A 27 -42.07 -20.95 -16.71
CA MET A 27 -43.01 -21.97 -17.20
C MET A 27 -44.36 -21.99 -16.47
N GLN A 28 -44.59 -21.12 -15.49
CA GLN A 28 -45.81 -21.04 -14.67
C GLN A 28 -46.31 -22.39 -14.11
N ARG A 29 -45.40 -23.27 -13.66
CA ARG A 29 -45.79 -24.53 -13.01
C ARG A 29 -45.58 -24.43 -11.50
N ARG A 30 -46.69 -24.54 -10.74
CA ARG A 30 -46.66 -24.83 -9.30
C ARG A 30 -46.28 -26.29 -9.11
N LEU A 31 -45.16 -26.62 -8.45
CA LEU A 31 -44.95 -27.87 -7.70
C LEU A 31 -43.67 -27.83 -6.82
N THR A 32 -43.89 -27.99 -5.52
CA THR A 32 -43.09 -28.73 -4.50
C THR A 32 -41.56 -28.80 -4.61
N GLY A 33 -40.88 -28.00 -3.78
CA GLY A 33 -39.83 -28.50 -2.88
C GLY A 33 -38.37 -28.63 -3.35
N GLU A 34 -38.05 -28.45 -4.64
CA GLU A 34 -36.65 -28.40 -5.11
C GLU A 34 -36.36 -27.13 -5.92
N TRP A 35 -35.19 -26.52 -5.70
CA TRP A 35 -34.78 -25.29 -6.38
C TRP A 35 -34.61 -25.54 -7.89
N SER A 36 -35.40 -24.85 -8.72
CA SER A 36 -35.31 -25.00 -10.17
C SER A 36 -33.98 -24.44 -10.71
N PRO A 37 -33.37 -25.04 -11.74
CA PRO A 37 -32.14 -24.52 -12.33
C PRO A 37 -32.35 -23.12 -12.94
N LYS A 38 -31.42 -22.21 -12.64
CA LYS A 38 -31.38 -20.82 -13.13
C LYS A 38 -31.33 -20.78 -14.66
N LEU A 39 -32.15 -19.92 -15.29
CA LEU A 39 -32.09 -19.65 -16.73
C LEU A 39 -31.13 -18.48 -17.03
N TYR A 40 -31.30 -17.33 -16.37
CA TYR A 40 -30.41 -16.15 -16.43
C TYR A 40 -30.77 -15.15 -15.30
N GLY A 41 -29.92 -14.14 -15.02
CA GLY A 41 -30.19 -13.05 -14.06
C GLY A 41 -29.10 -12.88 -12.99
N GLY A 42 -29.19 -11.82 -12.18
CA GLY A 42 -28.09 -11.26 -11.40
C GLY A 42 -27.18 -10.38 -12.26
N LEU A 43 -26.74 -9.25 -11.69
CA LEU A 43 -25.78 -8.36 -12.30
C LEU A 43 -24.41 -9.06 -12.45
N SER A 44 -23.83 -9.00 -13.65
CA SER A 44 -22.54 -9.64 -13.97
C SER A 44 -21.39 -8.63 -14.00
N ALA A 45 -20.15 -9.12 -13.87
CA ALA A 45 -18.94 -8.31 -14.09
C ALA A 45 -18.93 -7.58 -15.45
N GLU A 46 -19.50 -8.17 -16.51
CA GLU A 46 -19.63 -7.52 -17.82
C GLU A 46 -20.59 -6.32 -17.77
N ASP A 47 -21.71 -6.46 -17.07
CA ASP A 47 -22.67 -5.35 -16.88
C ASP A 47 -22.04 -4.23 -16.04
N ILE A 48 -21.31 -4.54 -14.97
CA ILE A 48 -20.54 -3.55 -14.18
C ILE A 48 -19.56 -2.82 -15.07
N ASN A 49 -18.74 -3.54 -15.83
CA ASN A 49 -17.75 -2.93 -16.72
C ASN A 49 -18.41 -2.04 -17.77
N THR A 50 -19.59 -2.44 -18.25
CA THR A 50 -20.41 -1.64 -19.17
C THR A 50 -20.86 -0.34 -18.50
N ILE A 51 -21.36 -0.38 -17.26
CA ILE A 51 -21.74 0.81 -16.49
C ILE A 51 -20.51 1.71 -16.30
N ARG A 52 -19.41 1.16 -15.77
CA ARG A 52 -18.15 1.89 -15.51
C ARG A 52 -17.63 2.63 -16.74
N LYS A 53 -17.62 1.99 -17.91
CA LYS A 53 -17.19 2.60 -19.18
C LYS A 53 -18.04 3.80 -19.60
N ASN A 54 -19.30 3.84 -19.14
CA ASN A 54 -20.27 4.87 -19.50
C ASN A 54 -20.49 5.92 -18.40
N LEU A 55 -19.96 5.73 -17.19
CA LEU A 55 -19.97 6.75 -16.14
C LEU A 55 -18.98 7.87 -16.45
N GLY A 56 -19.30 9.09 -16.01
CA GLY A 56 -18.46 10.28 -16.18
C GLY A 56 -19.14 11.41 -16.95
N GLU A 57 -18.40 12.49 -17.17
CA GLU A 57 -18.90 13.72 -17.81
C GLU A 57 -20.16 14.29 -17.11
N GLY A 58 -20.30 14.14 -15.80
CA GLY A 58 -21.44 14.65 -15.02
C GLY A 58 -22.77 13.96 -15.29
N ASN A 59 -22.77 12.70 -15.74
CA ASN A 59 -23.99 11.93 -15.90
C ASN A 59 -24.59 11.47 -14.56
N THR A 60 -25.85 11.02 -14.60
CA THR A 60 -26.57 10.57 -13.40
C THR A 60 -26.70 9.05 -13.43
N PHE A 61 -26.35 8.38 -12.34
CA PHE A 61 -26.49 6.95 -12.18
C PHE A 61 -27.51 6.64 -11.09
N ILE A 62 -28.55 5.87 -11.41
CA ILE A 62 -29.62 5.49 -10.50
C ILE A 62 -29.68 3.97 -10.43
N ALA A 63 -29.77 3.43 -9.22
CA ALA A 63 -30.14 2.03 -8.99
C ALA A 63 -31.13 1.95 -7.83
N GLU A 64 -31.97 0.92 -7.84
CA GLU A 64 -32.91 0.65 -6.76
C GLU A 64 -32.79 -0.78 -6.23
N PHE A 65 -33.55 -1.08 -5.18
CA PHE A 65 -33.67 -2.40 -4.58
C PHE A 65 -33.72 -3.51 -5.63
N ASN A 66 -33.13 -4.68 -5.31
CA ASN A 66 -33.03 -5.85 -6.19
C ASN A 66 -32.01 -5.75 -7.35
N THR A 67 -31.23 -4.66 -7.45
CA THR A 67 -30.16 -4.49 -8.46
C THR A 67 -28.86 -5.26 -8.14
N ALA A 68 -28.63 -5.60 -6.86
CA ALA A 68 -27.42 -6.30 -6.40
C ALA A 68 -27.75 -7.54 -5.53
N ALA A 69 -29.02 -7.96 -5.54
CA ALA A 69 -29.47 -9.13 -4.81
C ALA A 69 -29.01 -10.44 -5.49
N SER A 70 -29.13 -11.56 -4.77
CA SER A 70 -28.87 -12.88 -5.34
C SER A 70 -29.59 -13.03 -6.70
N PRO A 71 -28.90 -13.48 -7.77
CA PRO A 71 -27.65 -14.24 -7.76
C PRO A 71 -26.37 -13.44 -8.10
N THR A 72 -26.30 -12.14 -7.82
CA THR A 72 -25.04 -11.35 -7.94
C THR A 72 -23.99 -11.82 -6.92
N ASN A 73 -22.74 -12.01 -7.35
CA ASN A 73 -21.66 -12.41 -6.43
C ASN A 73 -21.19 -11.22 -5.56
N GLN A 74 -20.51 -11.52 -4.45
CA GLN A 74 -20.07 -10.51 -3.49
C GLN A 74 -19.16 -9.44 -4.12
N PHE A 75 -18.22 -9.83 -4.97
CA PHE A 75 -17.29 -8.89 -5.62
C PHE A 75 -18.01 -7.87 -6.50
N ASP A 76 -18.96 -8.33 -7.31
CA ASP A 76 -19.77 -7.49 -8.19
C ASP A 76 -20.69 -6.56 -7.37
N ARG A 77 -21.29 -7.08 -6.29
CA ARG A 77 -22.09 -6.29 -5.33
C ARG A 77 -21.25 -5.18 -4.70
N ASP A 78 -20.07 -5.48 -4.17
CA ASP A 78 -19.19 -4.50 -3.55
C ASP A 78 -18.71 -3.44 -4.55
N THR A 79 -18.44 -3.85 -5.79
CA THR A 79 -18.05 -2.93 -6.86
C THR A 79 -19.18 -1.97 -7.22
N LEU A 80 -20.41 -2.47 -7.36
CA LEU A 80 -21.58 -1.63 -7.58
C LEU A 80 -21.85 -0.70 -6.38
N GLY A 81 -21.64 -1.19 -5.15
CA GLY A 81 -21.76 -0.40 -3.93
C GLY A 81 -20.82 0.79 -3.90
N ARG A 82 -19.57 0.61 -4.37
CA ARG A 82 -18.61 1.71 -4.51
C ARG A 82 -19.06 2.78 -5.51
N LEU A 83 -19.79 2.42 -6.57
CA LEU A 83 -20.32 3.39 -7.53
C LEU A 83 -21.48 4.22 -6.96
N LEU A 84 -22.27 3.63 -6.08
CA LEU A 84 -23.51 4.21 -5.57
C LEU A 84 -23.40 4.79 -4.16
N GLY A 85 -22.25 4.60 -3.50
CA GLY A 85 -22.04 5.04 -2.12
C GLY A 85 -22.74 4.16 -1.08
N VAL A 86 -22.98 2.89 -1.38
CA VAL A 86 -23.78 1.98 -0.54
C VAL A 86 -23.01 0.71 -0.18
N GLU A 87 -23.26 0.21 1.02
CA GLU A 87 -22.84 -1.10 1.51
C GLU A 87 -24.08 -1.86 1.98
N TRP A 88 -24.24 -3.11 1.56
CA TRP A 88 -25.40 -3.91 1.92
C TRP A 88 -25.18 -4.69 3.21
N SER A 89 -26.17 -4.68 4.10
CA SER A 89 -26.11 -5.47 5.35
C SER A 89 -26.45 -6.96 5.14
N GLY A 90 -27.08 -7.30 4.02
CA GLY A 90 -27.61 -8.62 3.73
C GLY A 90 -29.00 -8.91 4.29
N TRP A 91 -29.72 -7.90 4.81
CA TRP A 91 -31.10 -8.02 5.25
C TRP A 91 -32.08 -7.34 4.31
N ILE A 92 -33.19 -8.03 3.98
CA ILE A 92 -34.30 -7.52 3.16
C ILE A 92 -35.63 -7.74 3.88
N GLY A 93 -36.65 -6.97 3.52
CA GLY A 93 -37.99 -7.11 4.07
C GLY A 93 -39.09 -6.80 3.07
N ARG A 94 -40.27 -7.37 3.31
CA ARG A 94 -41.48 -7.15 2.51
C ARG A 94 -42.69 -6.92 3.40
N TYR A 95 -43.50 -5.93 3.04
CA TYR A 95 -44.85 -5.75 3.56
C TYR A 95 -45.84 -6.72 2.89
N PHE A 96 -46.72 -7.32 3.69
CA PHE A 96 -47.82 -8.16 3.24
C PHE A 96 -49.16 -7.61 3.73
N VAL A 97 -50.14 -7.57 2.83
CA VAL A 97 -51.51 -7.14 3.18
C VAL A 97 -52.19 -8.20 4.06
N ASP A 98 -51.83 -9.47 3.87
CA ASP A 98 -52.27 -10.58 4.71
C ASP A 98 -51.21 -11.69 4.82
N LEU A 99 -50.77 -11.96 6.04
CA LEU A 99 -49.81 -13.01 6.41
C LEU A 99 -50.41 -14.43 6.43
N SER A 100 -51.72 -14.57 6.19
CA SER A 100 -52.39 -15.88 6.22
C SER A 100 -51.91 -16.83 5.12
N VAL A 101 -51.86 -18.13 5.44
CA VAL A 101 -51.44 -19.19 4.51
C VAL A 101 -52.34 -19.22 3.27
N GLY A 102 -51.74 -19.27 2.08
CA GLY A 102 -52.45 -19.39 0.79
C GLY A 102 -52.85 -18.07 0.13
N ASN A 103 -52.51 -16.93 0.73
CA ASN A 103 -52.67 -15.59 0.15
C ASN A 103 -51.36 -15.11 -0.53
N GLU A 104 -50.76 -14.04 -0.02
CA GLU A 104 -49.62 -13.36 -0.65
C GLU A 104 -48.25 -13.93 -0.20
N VAL A 105 -48.20 -14.57 0.97
CA VAL A 105 -46.98 -15.18 1.52
C VAL A 105 -46.62 -16.47 0.77
N PRO A 106 -45.41 -16.59 0.17
CA PRO A 106 -44.98 -17.81 -0.50
C PRO A 106 -44.87 -19.02 0.44
N ALA A 107 -45.10 -20.24 -0.08
CA ALA A 107 -45.02 -21.47 0.73
C ALA A 107 -43.64 -21.70 1.36
N TRP A 108 -42.56 -21.37 0.64
CA TRP A 108 -41.18 -21.52 1.14
C TRP A 108 -40.88 -20.64 2.36
N VAL A 109 -41.51 -19.45 2.45
CA VAL A 109 -41.38 -18.55 3.60
C VAL A 109 -41.95 -19.20 4.85
N ILE A 110 -43.12 -19.82 4.71
CA ILE A 110 -43.81 -20.53 5.79
C ILE A 110 -42.95 -21.71 6.26
N GLU A 111 -42.50 -22.55 5.33
CA GLU A 111 -41.68 -23.73 5.61
C GLU A 111 -40.35 -23.36 6.31
N ASN A 112 -39.67 -22.31 5.86
CA ASN A 112 -38.42 -21.84 6.47
C ASN A 112 -38.65 -21.33 7.89
N TYR A 113 -39.70 -20.53 8.11
CA TYR A 113 -40.05 -20.03 9.44
C TYR A 113 -40.35 -21.16 10.41
N GLU A 114 -41.22 -22.10 10.02
CA GLU A 114 -41.59 -23.23 10.88
C GLU A 114 -40.38 -24.11 11.23
N THR A 115 -39.47 -24.28 10.25
CA THR A 115 -38.23 -25.04 10.42
C THR A 115 -37.27 -24.37 11.39
N GLN A 116 -37.06 -23.05 11.27
CA GLN A 116 -36.12 -22.30 12.12
C GLN A 116 -36.66 -22.08 13.53
N HIS A 117 -37.93 -21.70 13.67
CA HIS A 117 -38.53 -21.35 14.95
C HIS A 117 -39.16 -22.54 15.69
N LYS A 118 -39.26 -23.71 15.03
CA LYS A 118 -39.92 -24.92 15.56
C LYS A 118 -41.35 -24.66 16.05
N LYS A 119 -42.05 -23.74 15.38
CA LYS A 119 -43.43 -23.32 15.70
C LYS A 119 -44.26 -23.30 14.41
N PRO A 120 -45.54 -23.69 14.45
CA PRO A 120 -46.41 -23.58 13.28
C PRO A 120 -46.66 -22.11 12.91
N TRP A 121 -46.84 -21.84 11.63
CA TRP A 121 -47.18 -20.51 11.11
C TRP A 121 -48.59 -20.13 11.52
N ASN A 122 -48.69 -19.21 12.48
CA ASN A 122 -49.95 -18.72 13.01
C ASN A 122 -50.02 -17.20 12.95
N PHE A 123 -49.70 -16.64 11.78
CA PHE A 123 -49.78 -15.22 11.48
C PHE A 123 -50.95 -14.94 10.53
N PHE A 124 -51.64 -13.83 10.76
CA PHE A 124 -52.79 -13.39 9.98
C PHE A 124 -52.86 -11.86 9.94
N GLY A 125 -53.50 -11.32 8.89
CA GLY A 125 -53.62 -9.88 8.72
C GLY A 125 -52.30 -9.22 8.31
N ARG A 126 -52.25 -7.89 8.38
CA ARG A 126 -51.14 -7.09 7.86
C ARG A 126 -49.85 -7.32 8.65
N GLY A 127 -48.72 -7.27 7.98
CA GLY A 127 -47.43 -7.32 8.64
C GLY A 127 -46.25 -7.31 7.69
N TYR A 128 -45.07 -7.62 8.23
CA TYR A 128 -43.80 -7.64 7.51
C TYR A 128 -43.12 -8.98 7.71
N VAL A 129 -42.43 -9.45 6.68
CA VAL A 129 -41.49 -10.57 6.79
C VAL A 129 -40.10 -10.05 6.43
N ILE A 130 -39.12 -10.42 7.25
CA ILE A 130 -37.71 -10.02 7.14
C ILE A 130 -36.88 -11.26 6.88
N PHE A 131 -35.91 -11.15 5.99
CA PHE A 131 -35.05 -12.24 5.53
C PHE A 131 -33.58 -11.78 5.49
N SER A 132 -32.64 -12.67 5.81
CA SER A 132 -31.20 -12.42 5.60
C SER A 132 -30.60 -13.29 4.50
N ASP A 133 -29.45 -12.87 3.97
CA ASP A 133 -28.60 -13.66 3.06
C ASP A 133 -28.06 -14.96 3.72
N ARG A 134 -28.32 -15.18 5.02
CA ARG A 134 -28.02 -16.41 5.78
C ARG A 134 -29.27 -17.28 6.00
N ASP A 135 -30.30 -17.04 5.21
CA ASP A 135 -31.63 -17.66 5.28
C ASP A 135 -32.41 -17.39 6.59
N GLU A 136 -31.96 -16.50 7.47
CA GLU A 136 -32.69 -16.19 8.72
C GLU A 136 -34.01 -15.49 8.40
N ILE A 137 -35.08 -15.88 9.11
CA ILE A 137 -36.42 -15.33 8.87
C ILE A 137 -37.13 -14.90 10.14
N GLU A 138 -37.72 -13.71 10.11
CA GLU A 138 -38.52 -13.15 11.21
C GLU A 138 -39.81 -12.51 10.69
N VAL A 139 -40.89 -12.61 11.48
CA VAL A 139 -42.22 -12.11 11.11
C VAL A 139 -42.69 -11.06 12.11
N LEU A 140 -43.22 -9.96 11.60
CA LEU A 140 -43.75 -8.86 12.40
C LEU A 140 -45.23 -8.64 12.07
N SER A 141 -46.11 -8.89 13.02
CA SER A 141 -47.55 -8.62 12.87
C SER A 141 -47.89 -7.17 13.21
N LEU A 142 -48.70 -6.52 12.37
CA LEU A 142 -49.21 -5.18 12.63
C LEU A 142 -50.18 -5.20 13.83
N GLY A 143 -50.09 -4.19 14.69
CA GLY A 143 -50.82 -4.08 15.96
C GLY A 143 -50.21 -4.86 17.12
N LYS A 144 -49.30 -5.81 16.86
CA LYS A 144 -48.57 -6.57 17.89
C LYS A 144 -47.10 -6.19 17.93
N ASP A 145 -46.36 -6.46 16.85
CA ASP A 145 -44.92 -6.20 16.76
C ASP A 145 -44.66 -4.80 16.21
N VAL A 146 -45.47 -4.35 15.25
CA VAL A 146 -45.40 -3.01 14.64
C VAL A 146 -46.70 -2.27 14.96
N GLY A 147 -46.61 -1.03 15.44
CA GLY A 147 -47.75 -0.15 15.66
C GLY A 147 -48.54 0.13 14.38
N MET A 148 -49.73 0.71 14.53
CA MET A 148 -50.65 0.93 13.40
C MET A 148 -50.10 1.88 12.34
N GLY A 149 -49.05 2.65 12.66
CA GLY A 149 -48.34 3.50 11.69
C GLY A 149 -47.47 2.75 10.69
N GLY A 150 -47.11 1.48 10.98
CA GLY A 150 -46.27 0.67 10.09
C GLY A 150 -44.85 1.22 9.93
N MET A 151 -44.27 0.98 8.76
CA MET A 151 -43.02 1.61 8.34
C MET A 151 -43.31 2.90 7.57
N SER A 152 -42.58 3.96 7.91
CA SER A 152 -42.70 5.27 7.28
C SER A 152 -41.43 5.66 6.54
N PHE A 153 -41.58 6.48 5.51
CA PHE A 153 -40.51 7.14 4.77
C PHE A 153 -40.53 8.63 5.05
N SER A 154 -39.35 9.22 5.27
CA SER A 154 -39.21 10.67 5.41
C SER A 154 -37.88 11.17 4.88
N PHE A 155 -37.87 12.39 4.34
CA PHE A 155 -36.63 13.07 3.97
C PHE A 155 -35.91 13.58 5.22
N LYS A 156 -34.57 13.49 5.22
CA LYS A 156 -33.70 14.11 6.23
C LYS A 156 -33.88 15.63 6.23
N ASP A 157 -33.56 16.28 7.36
CA ASP A 157 -33.83 17.70 7.57
C ASP A 157 -33.28 18.62 6.46
N LYS A 158 -32.05 18.34 5.97
CA LYS A 158 -31.41 19.05 4.84
C LYS A 158 -32.28 19.09 3.58
N TRP A 159 -33.16 18.11 3.38
CA TRP A 159 -33.91 17.88 2.15
C TRP A 159 -35.42 18.14 2.27
N LYS A 160 -35.94 18.39 3.49
CA LYS A 160 -37.39 18.57 3.73
C LYS A 160 -38.00 19.72 2.93
N ASP A 161 -37.28 20.85 2.87
CA ASP A 161 -37.75 22.05 2.15
C ASP A 161 -37.71 21.87 0.63
N GLU A 162 -36.77 21.05 0.15
CA GLU A 162 -36.59 20.77 -1.27
C GLU A 162 -37.73 19.93 -1.85
N PHE A 163 -38.11 18.85 -1.16
CA PHE A 163 -39.16 17.93 -1.60
C PHE A 163 -40.56 18.29 -1.09
N LYS A 164 -40.65 19.25 -0.15
CA LYS A 164 -41.90 19.80 0.42
C LYS A 164 -42.82 18.74 1.04
N LEU A 165 -42.24 17.66 1.56
CA LEU A 165 -42.97 16.59 2.24
C LEU A 165 -43.05 16.92 3.74
N LYS A 166 -44.21 17.42 4.19
CA LYS A 166 -44.38 17.94 5.57
C LYS A 166 -44.54 16.85 6.64
N LYS A 167 -44.92 15.63 6.26
CA LYS A 167 -45.17 14.51 7.17
C LYS A 167 -44.57 13.22 6.58
N PRO A 168 -44.10 12.29 7.41
CA PRO A 168 -43.74 10.95 6.95
C PRO A 168 -44.90 10.31 6.17
N VAL A 169 -44.57 9.50 5.16
CA VAL A 169 -45.54 8.75 4.35
C VAL A 169 -45.37 7.27 4.61
N SER A 170 -46.44 6.48 4.58
CA SER A 170 -46.31 5.03 4.73
C SER A 170 -45.56 4.44 3.53
N TYR A 171 -44.73 3.42 3.77
CA TYR A 171 -44.11 2.61 2.73
C TYR A 171 -44.49 1.13 2.92
N ARG A 172 -45.07 0.53 1.88
CA ARG A 172 -45.77 -0.77 1.95
C ARG A 172 -45.32 -1.72 0.84
N TYR A 173 -44.00 -1.88 0.67
CA TYR A 173 -43.45 -2.79 -0.34
C TYR A 173 -42.10 -3.39 0.08
N TRP A 174 -41.24 -3.77 -0.88
CA TRP A 174 -39.93 -4.35 -0.63
C TRP A 174 -38.88 -3.31 -0.23
N PHE A 175 -38.05 -3.63 0.76
CA PHE A 175 -36.96 -2.76 1.23
C PHE A 175 -35.78 -3.59 1.72
N GLU A 176 -34.65 -2.93 1.94
CA GLU A 176 -33.43 -3.55 2.48
C GLU A 176 -32.70 -2.65 3.47
N TRP A 177 -31.90 -3.27 4.33
CA TRP A 177 -30.98 -2.55 5.22
C TRP A 177 -29.62 -2.39 4.55
N THR A 178 -29.15 -1.15 4.50
CA THR A 178 -27.90 -0.74 3.88
C THR A 178 -27.21 0.34 4.72
N ASN A 179 -25.91 0.50 4.53
CA ASN A 179 -25.06 1.48 5.21
C ASN A 179 -24.45 2.46 4.18
N PRO A 180 -24.31 3.76 4.51
CA PRO A 180 -23.64 4.71 3.63
C PRO A 180 -22.13 4.49 3.65
N ARG A 181 -21.50 4.48 2.48
CA ARG A 181 -20.04 4.56 2.37
C ARG A 181 -19.56 5.99 2.65
N PRO A 182 -18.29 6.20 3.09
CA PRO A 182 -17.74 7.53 3.31
C PRO A 182 -17.98 8.48 2.13
N GLY A 183 -18.40 9.71 2.42
CA GLY A 183 -18.72 10.72 1.39
C GLY A 183 -20.12 10.61 0.78
N THR A 184 -20.98 9.70 1.25
CA THR A 184 -22.36 9.54 0.74
C THR A 184 -23.37 10.23 1.64
N ASP A 185 -24.22 11.08 1.05
CA ASP A 185 -25.33 11.74 1.75
C ASP A 185 -26.56 10.81 1.84
N VAL A 186 -27.14 10.70 3.03
CA VAL A 186 -28.46 10.07 3.21
C VAL A 186 -29.55 11.11 3.00
N VAL A 187 -30.34 10.96 1.94
CA VAL A 187 -31.38 11.92 1.53
C VAL A 187 -32.71 11.66 2.24
N ALA A 188 -33.03 10.38 2.43
CA ALA A 188 -34.25 9.94 3.10
C ALA A 188 -33.99 8.68 3.93
N GLU A 189 -34.87 8.43 4.89
CA GLU A 189 -34.80 7.29 5.82
C GLU A 189 -36.16 6.60 5.94
N PHE A 190 -36.09 5.31 6.22
CA PHE A 190 -37.18 4.51 6.74
C PHE A 190 -37.16 4.54 8.27
N GLU A 191 -38.34 4.44 8.87
CA GLU A 191 -38.50 4.27 10.31
C GLU A 191 -39.70 3.36 10.61
N PHE A 192 -39.47 2.31 11.39
CA PHE A 192 -40.54 1.46 11.91
C PHE A 192 -41.16 2.03 13.19
N ASP A 193 -42.49 2.07 13.23
CA ASP A 193 -43.26 2.26 14.46
C ASP A 193 -43.27 0.94 15.26
N LEU A 194 -42.20 0.60 15.97
CA LEU A 194 -42.10 -0.67 16.71
C LEU A 194 -42.72 -0.60 18.11
N SER A 195 -43.48 -1.65 18.45
CA SER A 195 -43.86 -2.00 19.83
C SER A 195 -42.64 -2.42 20.66
N ALA A 196 -42.82 -2.69 21.96
CA ALA A 196 -41.75 -3.24 22.80
C ALA A 196 -41.29 -4.62 22.30
N GLU A 197 -42.24 -5.47 21.87
CA GLU A 197 -41.98 -6.80 21.32
C GLU A 197 -41.23 -6.73 19.99
N GLY A 198 -41.61 -5.79 19.11
CA GLY A 198 -40.92 -5.55 17.84
C GLY A 198 -39.49 -5.05 18.05
N ARG A 199 -39.25 -4.17 19.03
CA ARG A 199 -37.91 -3.69 19.37
C ARG A 199 -36.99 -4.82 19.85
N ALA A 200 -37.50 -5.71 20.70
CA ALA A 200 -36.73 -6.87 21.16
C ALA A 200 -36.31 -7.79 20.01
N LYS A 201 -37.18 -7.98 19.00
CA LYS A 201 -36.83 -8.70 17.77
C LYS A 201 -35.71 -8.00 16.99
N PHE A 202 -35.78 -6.68 16.83
CA PHE A 202 -34.75 -5.91 16.12
C PHE A 202 -33.40 -5.96 16.83
N GLU A 203 -33.38 -5.84 18.17
CA GLU A 203 -32.16 -5.95 18.97
C GLU A 203 -31.52 -7.34 18.83
N ALA A 204 -32.33 -8.41 18.81
CA ALA A 204 -31.84 -9.77 18.62
C ALA A 204 -31.21 -10.00 17.22
N LEU A 205 -31.72 -9.30 16.20
CA LEU A 205 -31.20 -9.36 14.82
C LEU A 205 -30.08 -8.33 14.56
N GLY A 206 -29.80 -7.43 15.49
CA GLY A 206 -28.86 -6.32 15.29
C GLY A 206 -29.34 -5.28 14.28
N LEU A 207 -30.65 -5.16 14.05
CA LEU A 207 -31.23 -4.26 13.05
C LEU A 207 -31.61 -2.90 13.63
N PRO A 208 -31.25 -1.79 12.95
CA PRO A 208 -31.68 -0.46 13.37
C PRO A 208 -33.15 -0.21 13.03
N VAL A 209 -33.86 0.48 13.94
CA VAL A 209 -35.27 0.89 13.75
C VAL A 209 -35.43 1.96 12.67
N ARG A 210 -34.42 2.85 12.56
CA ARG A 210 -34.32 3.90 11.54
C ARG A 210 -33.08 3.66 10.70
N PHE A 211 -33.24 3.63 9.39
CA PHE A 211 -32.17 3.29 8.45
C PHE A 211 -32.36 4.03 7.11
N PRO A 212 -31.31 4.18 6.29
CA PRO A 212 -31.39 4.94 5.06
C PRO A 212 -32.36 4.33 4.02
N ALA A 213 -33.06 5.20 3.29
CA ALA A 213 -33.97 4.84 2.21
C ALA A 213 -33.48 5.36 0.84
N VAL A 214 -32.80 6.51 0.82
CA VAL A 214 -32.25 7.12 -0.41
C VAL A 214 -30.84 7.64 -0.13
N TYR A 215 -29.92 7.27 -1.01
CA TYR A 215 -28.53 7.71 -0.99
C TYR A 215 -28.25 8.66 -2.16
N LEU A 216 -27.40 9.65 -1.91
CA LEU A 216 -26.84 10.55 -2.89
C LEU A 216 -25.31 10.53 -2.77
N SER A 217 -24.65 10.05 -3.82
CA SER A 217 -23.19 10.06 -3.96
C SER A 217 -22.81 11.05 -5.05
N GLU A 218 -22.39 12.26 -4.65
CA GLU A 218 -21.90 13.29 -5.58
C GLU A 218 -20.38 13.21 -5.71
N ASN A 219 -19.90 13.15 -6.95
CA ASN A 219 -18.47 13.18 -7.22
C ASN A 219 -18.14 14.01 -8.48
N THR A 220 -16.85 14.16 -8.75
CA THR A 220 -16.31 14.93 -9.88
C THR A 220 -16.70 14.38 -11.25
N GLN A 221 -17.12 13.12 -11.34
CA GLN A 221 -17.45 12.43 -12.58
C GLN A 221 -18.95 12.29 -12.81
N TYR A 222 -19.75 11.98 -11.79
CA TYR A 222 -21.17 11.66 -11.92
C TYR A 222 -21.89 11.82 -10.58
N THR A 223 -23.22 11.80 -10.64
CA THR A 223 -24.09 11.77 -9.46
C THR A 223 -24.76 10.42 -9.34
N GLY A 224 -24.45 9.66 -8.29
CA GLY A 224 -25.06 8.37 -7.97
C GLY A 224 -26.27 8.52 -7.04
N TRP A 225 -27.33 7.77 -7.31
CA TRP A 225 -28.54 7.66 -6.49
C TRP A 225 -28.86 6.19 -6.25
N TYR A 226 -29.03 5.82 -4.98
CA TYR A 226 -29.50 4.47 -4.61
C TYR A 226 -30.80 4.54 -3.83
N PHE A 227 -31.77 3.72 -4.20
CA PHE A 227 -33.04 3.56 -3.48
C PHE A 227 -33.07 2.20 -2.78
N ALA A 228 -33.07 2.19 -1.45
CA ALA A 228 -33.10 0.96 -0.64
C ALA A 228 -34.51 0.33 -0.52
N GLY A 229 -35.40 0.69 -1.44
CA GLY A 229 -36.71 0.07 -1.59
C GLY A 229 -37.11 0.06 -3.05
N ASP A 230 -38.02 -0.84 -3.39
CA ASP A 230 -38.61 -0.90 -4.73
C ASP A 230 -39.64 0.22 -4.86
N PHE A 231 -39.20 1.35 -5.42
CA PHE A 231 -39.96 2.60 -5.41
C PHE A 231 -40.79 2.79 -6.67
N ALA A 232 -40.35 2.20 -7.77
CA ALA A 232 -40.99 2.35 -9.08
C ALA A 232 -42.28 1.52 -9.23
N GLU A 233 -42.44 0.44 -8.46
CA GLU A 233 -43.55 -0.48 -8.62
C GLU A 233 -44.90 0.09 -8.15
N ILE A 234 -45.91 -0.03 -9.03
CA ILE A 234 -47.31 0.34 -8.79
C ILE A 234 -48.28 -0.67 -9.40
N ASN A 235 -49.44 -0.86 -8.78
CA ASN A 235 -50.49 -1.68 -9.36
C ASN A 235 -51.04 -1.02 -10.65
N LYS A 236 -50.84 -1.69 -11.80
CA LYS A 236 -51.16 -1.22 -13.16
C LYS A 236 -52.35 -0.26 -13.21
N PRO A 237 -52.13 1.05 -13.39
CA PRO A 237 -53.24 1.98 -13.52
C PRO A 237 -53.89 1.82 -14.90
N ALA A 238 -55.21 1.76 -14.93
CA ALA A 238 -56.03 1.71 -16.16
C ALA A 238 -55.98 3.00 -17.01
N THR A 239 -55.03 3.92 -16.78
CA THR A 239 -55.04 5.29 -17.32
C THR A 239 -53.70 5.68 -17.98
N PRO A 240 -53.67 6.36 -19.14
CA PRO A 240 -52.42 6.68 -19.85
C PRO A 240 -51.54 7.72 -19.12
N PHE A 241 -50.27 7.39 -18.88
CA PHE A 241 -49.28 8.24 -18.19
C PHE A 241 -48.84 9.51 -18.95
N ARG A 242 -49.27 9.71 -20.21
CA ARG A 242 -48.81 10.80 -21.10
C ARG A 242 -49.60 12.12 -20.98
N LEU A 243 -50.58 12.22 -20.07
CA LEU A 243 -51.39 13.43 -19.88
C LEU A 243 -50.70 14.43 -18.95
N LYS A 244 -50.34 15.60 -19.49
CA LYS A 244 -49.74 16.72 -18.75
C LYS A 244 -50.68 17.16 -17.61
N GLY A 245 -50.23 17.05 -16.36
CA GLY A 245 -50.99 17.43 -15.15
C GLY A 245 -51.62 16.28 -14.35
N ILE A 246 -51.64 15.04 -14.87
CA ILE A 246 -52.22 13.89 -14.17
C ILE A 246 -51.49 13.55 -12.86
N GLY A 247 -50.19 13.78 -12.79
CA GLY A 247 -49.39 13.54 -11.58
C GLY A 247 -49.78 14.45 -10.41
N TRP A 248 -50.18 15.70 -10.68
CA TRP A 248 -50.70 16.58 -9.62
C TRP A 248 -52.06 16.10 -9.10
N VAL A 249 -52.97 15.70 -10.01
CA VAL A 249 -54.29 15.16 -9.65
C VAL A 249 -54.16 13.87 -8.84
N LYS A 250 -53.32 12.93 -9.28
CA LYS A 250 -53.03 11.68 -8.56
C LYS A 250 -52.34 11.94 -7.21
N ARG A 251 -51.41 12.91 -7.13
CA ARG A 251 -50.80 13.33 -5.86
C ARG A 251 -51.80 13.92 -4.88
N VAL A 252 -52.86 14.58 -5.34
CA VAL A 252 -53.93 15.11 -4.46
C VAL A 252 -54.93 14.01 -4.07
N LEU A 253 -55.25 13.08 -4.98
CA LEU A 253 -56.22 12.01 -4.78
C LEU A 253 -55.65 10.72 -4.16
N ALA A 254 -54.33 10.59 -4.03
CA ALA A 254 -53.72 9.43 -3.39
C ALA A 254 -54.11 9.35 -1.92
N ASP A 255 -54.65 8.19 -1.53
CA ASP A 255 -55.17 7.92 -0.19
C ASP A 255 -54.27 6.90 0.53
N ASP A 256 -53.77 7.30 1.70
CA ASP A 256 -52.89 6.48 2.55
C ASP A 256 -53.64 5.33 3.25
N SER A 257 -54.98 5.32 3.16
CA SER A 257 -55.83 4.23 3.68
C SER A 257 -55.84 2.98 2.79
N VAL A 258 -55.38 3.10 1.54
CA VAL A 258 -55.29 1.98 0.59
C VAL A 258 -54.02 1.18 0.89
N ASP A 259 -54.16 -0.14 1.11
CA ASP A 259 -53.04 -1.05 1.38
C ASP A 259 -52.20 -1.34 0.12
N ASN A 260 -51.62 -0.31 -0.47
CA ASN A 260 -50.70 -0.41 -1.60
C ASN A 260 -49.65 0.71 -1.56
N ASN A 261 -48.70 0.67 -2.50
CA ASN A 261 -47.60 1.64 -2.59
C ASN A 261 -47.96 2.94 -3.35
N ASP A 262 -49.21 3.13 -3.79
CA ASP A 262 -49.60 4.27 -4.64
C ASP A 262 -49.43 5.61 -3.91
N PHE A 263 -49.73 5.65 -2.61
CA PHE A 263 -49.58 6.86 -1.80
C PHE A 263 -48.13 7.32 -1.75
N PHE A 264 -47.21 6.40 -1.44
CA PHE A 264 -45.77 6.64 -1.49
C PHE A 264 -45.31 7.08 -2.88
N PHE A 265 -45.70 6.35 -3.93
CA PHE A 265 -45.29 6.60 -5.30
C PHE A 265 -45.56 8.06 -5.71
N TRP A 266 -46.78 8.55 -5.50
CA TRP A 266 -47.14 9.92 -5.91
C TRP A 266 -46.66 11.01 -4.95
N LYS A 267 -46.53 10.72 -3.65
CA LYS A 267 -46.17 11.74 -2.64
C LYS A 267 -44.66 11.90 -2.46
N ALA A 268 -43.88 10.84 -2.62
CA ALA A 268 -42.44 10.80 -2.37
C ALA A 268 -41.63 10.48 -3.63
N TYR A 269 -41.86 9.34 -4.30
CA TYR A 269 -41.05 8.90 -5.44
C TYR A 269 -41.11 9.83 -6.65
N VAL A 270 -42.31 10.23 -7.10
CA VAL A 270 -42.46 11.11 -8.27
C VAL A 270 -41.77 12.47 -8.07
N PRO A 271 -41.95 13.19 -6.93
CA PRO A 271 -41.18 14.40 -6.65
C PRO A 271 -39.66 14.18 -6.62
N LEU A 272 -39.20 13.07 -6.04
CA LEU A 272 -37.79 12.70 -6.02
C LEU A 272 -37.23 12.54 -7.44
N MET A 273 -37.85 11.69 -8.26
CA MET A 273 -37.43 11.48 -9.65
C MET A 273 -37.53 12.74 -10.51
N GLN A 274 -38.53 13.61 -10.28
CA GLN A 274 -38.61 14.89 -10.97
C GLN A 274 -37.42 15.80 -10.67
N LYS A 275 -36.91 15.79 -9.43
CA LYS A 275 -35.71 16.54 -9.06
C LYS A 275 -34.49 15.94 -9.73
N ILE A 276 -34.29 14.63 -9.60
CA ILE A 276 -33.13 13.91 -10.18
C ILE A 276 -33.05 14.15 -11.70
N LEU A 277 -34.16 14.00 -12.42
CA LEU A 277 -34.20 14.23 -13.87
C LEU A 277 -33.96 15.70 -14.25
N LYS A 278 -34.44 16.65 -13.43
CA LYS A 278 -34.19 18.08 -13.64
C LYS A 278 -32.72 18.41 -13.44
N ASP A 279 -32.08 17.86 -12.42
CA ASP A 279 -30.67 18.08 -12.14
C ASP A 279 -29.79 17.45 -13.21
N ALA A 280 -30.11 16.23 -13.66
CA ALA A 280 -29.44 15.57 -14.78
C ALA A 280 -29.47 16.43 -16.06
N ALA A 281 -30.63 17.03 -16.37
CA ALA A 281 -30.77 17.93 -17.51
C ALA A 281 -29.99 19.26 -17.33
N ALA A 282 -29.93 19.78 -16.11
CA ALA A 282 -29.14 20.97 -15.79
C ALA A 282 -27.63 20.69 -15.92
N ALA A 283 -27.16 19.57 -15.38
CA ALA A 283 -25.80 19.09 -15.49
C ALA A 283 -25.39 18.92 -16.97
N LYS A 284 -26.25 18.31 -17.80
CA LYS A 284 -26.05 18.24 -19.26
C LYS A 284 -25.80 19.61 -19.89
N THR A 285 -26.57 20.62 -19.49
CA THR A 285 -26.43 21.99 -20.01
C THR A 285 -25.11 22.62 -19.57
N GLN A 286 -24.70 22.40 -18.32
CA GLN A 286 -23.42 22.90 -17.80
C GLN A 286 -22.21 22.26 -18.50
N ARG A 287 -22.26 20.94 -18.82
CA ARG A 287 -21.20 20.26 -19.60
C ARG A 287 -20.96 20.91 -20.96
N ALA A 288 -22.05 21.18 -21.70
CA ALA A 288 -21.97 21.79 -23.03
C ALA A 288 -21.39 23.22 -22.98
N ALA A 289 -21.57 23.93 -21.86
CA ALA A 289 -20.99 25.26 -21.65
C ALA A 289 -19.51 25.22 -21.20
N ALA A 290 -19.10 24.22 -20.41
CA ALA A 290 -17.72 24.08 -19.94
C ALA A 290 -16.72 23.67 -21.04
N GLN A 291 -17.19 23.06 -22.13
CA GLN A 291 -16.37 22.76 -23.32
C GLN A 291 -16.12 23.99 -24.21
N ALA A 292 -16.70 25.16 -23.88
CA ALA A 292 -16.49 26.40 -24.61
C ALA A 292 -15.35 27.23 -24.00
N GLY A 293 -14.11 26.90 -24.38
CA GLY A 293 -12.93 27.76 -24.23
C GLY A 293 -12.34 27.80 -22.82
N VAL A 294 -11.32 26.99 -22.58
CA VAL A 294 -10.42 27.18 -21.43
C VAL A 294 -9.57 28.42 -21.71
N GLY A 295 -9.62 29.41 -20.81
CA GLY A 295 -8.75 30.58 -20.87
C GLY A 295 -7.29 30.22 -20.60
N GLU A 296 -6.47 31.20 -20.23
CA GLU A 296 -5.11 30.92 -19.80
C GLU A 296 -5.09 29.98 -18.56
N PRO A 297 -4.27 28.92 -18.53
CA PRO A 297 -4.24 27.98 -17.40
C PRO A 297 -3.89 28.67 -16.07
N GLU A 298 -4.62 28.33 -15.00
CA GLU A 298 -4.32 28.79 -13.64
C GLU A 298 -3.24 27.91 -12.99
N PHE A 299 -2.28 28.56 -12.33
CA PHE A 299 -1.27 27.88 -11.51
C PHE A 299 -1.18 28.54 -10.12
N ARG A 300 -0.95 27.71 -9.10
CA ARG A 300 -0.82 28.10 -7.69
C ARG A 300 0.50 27.70 -7.05
N VAL A 301 1.21 26.80 -7.70
CA VAL A 301 2.57 26.39 -7.38
C VAL A 301 3.44 26.69 -8.59
N LYS A 302 4.69 27.09 -8.36
CA LYS A 302 5.70 27.20 -9.40
C LYS A 302 7.07 26.77 -8.89
N ALA A 303 7.92 26.23 -9.76
CA ALA A 303 9.31 25.90 -9.48
C ALA A 303 10.23 26.73 -10.38
N PHE A 304 10.85 27.77 -9.82
CA PHE A 304 11.77 28.66 -10.52
C PHE A 304 12.89 29.13 -9.59
N GLY A 305 14.02 29.50 -10.17
CA GLY A 305 15.15 30.04 -9.42
C GLY A 305 15.68 29.01 -8.43
N LYS A 306 15.46 29.23 -7.13
CA LYS A 306 16.05 28.41 -6.06
C LYS A 306 15.13 27.30 -5.51
N GLY A 307 13.85 27.24 -5.89
CA GLY A 307 12.93 26.27 -5.31
C GLY A 307 11.46 26.45 -5.68
N PHE A 308 10.59 25.90 -4.84
CA PHE A 308 9.15 26.04 -4.99
C PHE A 308 8.64 27.36 -4.40
N GLN A 309 7.64 27.93 -5.05
CA GLN A 309 6.81 28.99 -4.50
C GLN A 309 5.34 28.62 -4.64
N MET A 310 4.55 28.92 -3.61
CA MET A 310 3.11 28.69 -3.60
C MET A 310 2.37 29.97 -3.21
N LYS A 311 1.16 30.15 -3.74
CA LYS A 311 0.29 31.26 -3.33
C LYS A 311 -0.28 31.01 -1.93
N ASP A 312 -0.07 31.97 -1.03
CA ASP A 312 -0.72 32.00 0.27
C ASP A 312 -2.21 32.40 0.16
N LYS A 313 -2.91 32.47 1.30
CA LYS A 313 -4.33 32.87 1.36
C LYS A 313 -4.62 34.24 0.75
N ALA A 314 -3.65 35.16 0.81
CA ALA A 314 -3.76 36.50 0.25
C ALA A 314 -3.40 36.54 -1.24
N GLY A 315 -3.05 35.39 -1.84
CA GLY A 315 -2.62 35.27 -3.23
C GLY A 315 -1.17 35.67 -3.47
N LEU A 316 -0.38 35.85 -2.41
CA LEU A 316 1.03 36.24 -2.51
C LEU A 316 1.91 34.99 -2.67
N TRP A 317 2.92 35.08 -3.53
CA TRP A 317 3.92 34.02 -3.66
C TRP A 317 4.81 33.96 -2.41
N ARG A 318 4.96 32.77 -1.84
CA ARG A 318 5.86 32.48 -0.72
C ARG A 318 6.68 31.24 -1.05
N ASP A 319 7.92 31.23 -0.58
CA ASP A 319 8.80 30.08 -0.72
C ASP A 319 8.25 28.89 0.05
N PHE A 320 8.35 27.71 -0.53
CA PHE A 320 7.90 26.46 0.04
C PHE A 320 9.06 25.47 0.03
N PHE A 321 9.51 25.05 1.21
CA PHE A 321 10.56 24.05 1.37
C PHE A 321 9.92 22.69 1.62
N VAL A 322 10.23 21.72 0.77
CA VAL A 322 9.65 20.37 0.88
C VAL A 322 10.27 19.65 2.07
N ARG A 323 9.42 19.23 3.01
CA ARG A 323 9.74 18.26 4.07
C ARG A 323 8.81 17.08 3.90
N GLY A 324 9.24 16.18 3.03
CA GLY A 324 8.41 15.11 2.51
C GLY A 324 8.74 13.74 3.06
N VAL A 325 7.85 12.79 2.81
CA VAL A 325 8.05 11.36 3.04
C VAL A 325 7.64 10.58 1.79
N ASN A 326 8.49 9.64 1.35
CA ASN A 326 8.17 8.71 0.28
C ASN A 326 7.25 7.61 0.78
N MET A 327 6.23 7.26 -0.02
CA MET A 327 5.27 6.23 0.33
C MET A 327 5.46 4.97 -0.51
N GLY A 328 6.20 4.00 0.04
CA GLY A 328 6.05 2.59 -0.29
C GLY A 328 4.67 2.09 0.16
N LEU A 329 4.02 1.24 -0.65
CA LEU A 329 2.64 0.80 -0.44
C LEU A 329 2.53 -0.72 -0.21
N ALA A 330 3.65 -1.45 -0.19
CA ALA A 330 3.66 -2.90 -0.02
C ALA A 330 3.63 -3.29 1.47
N GLU A 331 2.46 -3.67 1.96
CA GLU A 331 2.32 -4.29 3.28
C GLU A 331 3.10 -5.62 3.36
N PRO A 332 3.50 -6.08 4.56
CA PRO A 332 4.09 -7.40 4.75
C PRO A 332 3.37 -8.53 3.98
N GLY A 333 4.14 -9.34 3.24
CA GLY A 333 3.59 -10.40 2.39
C GLY A 333 3.05 -9.95 1.04
N LYS A 334 3.16 -8.66 0.69
CA LYS A 334 2.65 -8.09 -0.57
C LYS A 334 3.79 -7.58 -1.44
N TYR A 335 3.59 -7.67 -2.75
CA TYR A 335 4.43 -7.02 -3.76
C TYR A 335 4.04 -5.54 -3.93
N PHE A 336 4.92 -4.73 -4.52
CA PHE A 336 4.67 -3.30 -4.84
C PHE A 336 3.39 -3.04 -5.66
N THR A 337 2.89 -4.07 -6.36
CA THR A 337 1.69 -3.99 -7.21
C THR A 337 0.43 -4.53 -6.52
N GLN A 338 0.54 -5.02 -5.29
CA GLN A 338 -0.55 -5.54 -4.46
C GLN A 338 -0.93 -4.50 -3.41
N PHE A 339 -1.57 -3.43 -3.86
CA PHE A 339 -1.92 -2.29 -3.03
C PHE A 339 -2.98 -2.62 -1.96
N PRO A 340 -2.91 -1.97 -0.77
CA PRO A 340 -4.01 -1.96 0.19
C PRO A 340 -5.33 -1.55 -0.49
N GLN A 341 -6.39 -2.28 -0.22
CA GLN A 341 -7.74 -1.97 -0.75
C GLN A 341 -8.61 -1.25 0.29
N ASP A 342 -8.14 -1.13 1.54
CA ASP A 342 -8.85 -0.41 2.60
C ASP A 342 -8.42 1.06 2.62
N LEU A 343 -9.41 1.93 2.45
CA LEU A 343 -9.30 3.39 2.61
C LEU A 343 -8.68 3.77 3.96
N ASN A 344 -9.05 3.07 5.04
CA ASN A 344 -8.61 3.42 6.38
C ASN A 344 -7.12 3.17 6.59
N THR A 345 -6.51 2.22 5.86
CA THR A 345 -5.06 2.01 5.88
C THR A 345 -4.34 3.29 5.46
N TYR A 346 -4.71 3.86 4.31
CA TYR A 346 -4.13 5.10 3.82
C TYR A 346 -4.44 6.30 4.71
N LEU A 347 -5.66 6.40 5.24
CA LEU A 347 -6.03 7.51 6.13
C LEU A 347 -5.19 7.50 7.42
N ARG A 348 -4.98 6.32 8.03
CA ARG A 348 -4.08 6.18 9.19
C ARG A 348 -2.65 6.60 8.86
N TRP A 349 -2.14 6.20 7.69
CA TRP A 349 -0.79 6.57 7.26
C TRP A 349 -0.66 8.09 7.01
N PHE A 350 -1.59 8.72 6.28
CA PHE A 350 -1.56 10.17 6.08
C PHE A 350 -1.68 10.94 7.39
N ASP A 351 -2.56 10.50 8.29
CA ASP A 351 -2.69 11.07 9.63
C ASP A 351 -1.36 11.04 10.38
N ALA A 352 -0.70 9.89 10.41
CA ALA A 352 0.57 9.72 11.10
C ALA A 352 1.72 10.50 10.45
N ILE A 353 1.77 10.58 9.12
CA ILE A 353 2.75 11.40 8.39
C ILE A 353 2.56 12.89 8.72
N ALA A 354 1.33 13.38 8.72
CA ALA A 354 1.04 14.77 9.05
C ALA A 354 1.27 15.09 10.53
N ASP A 355 1.03 14.13 11.42
CA ASP A 355 1.32 14.25 12.85
C ASP A 355 2.83 14.34 13.13
N MET A 356 3.67 13.79 12.24
CA MET A 356 5.12 14.00 12.23
C MET A 356 5.54 15.40 11.74
N ASN A 357 4.59 16.25 11.33
CA ASN A 357 4.83 17.57 10.74
C ASN A 357 5.52 17.54 9.36
N ALA A 358 5.43 16.42 8.63
CA ALA A 358 5.69 16.42 7.20
C ALA A 358 4.67 17.33 6.49
N ASN A 359 5.09 18.00 5.42
CA ASN A 359 4.20 18.84 4.61
C ASN A 359 3.87 18.21 3.25
N THR A 360 4.61 17.17 2.83
CA THR A 360 4.48 16.59 1.49
C THR A 360 4.58 15.07 1.56
N VAL A 361 3.86 14.38 0.69
CA VAL A 361 4.01 12.95 0.40
C VAL A 361 4.38 12.78 -1.07
N ARG A 362 5.26 11.81 -1.36
CA ARG A 362 5.55 11.39 -2.73
C ARG A 362 5.02 9.99 -2.98
N VAL A 363 4.37 9.81 -4.13
CA VAL A 363 3.82 8.52 -4.59
C VAL A 363 4.36 8.19 -5.98
N TYR A 364 4.91 6.99 -6.15
CA TYR A 364 5.69 6.53 -7.30
C TYR A 364 4.89 6.25 -8.58
N THR A 365 3.88 5.40 -8.47
CA THR A 365 3.03 4.97 -9.58
C THR A 365 1.65 5.59 -9.44
N LEU A 366 0.72 5.27 -10.35
CA LEU A 366 -0.70 5.50 -10.09
C LEU A 366 -1.17 4.50 -9.00
N PRO A 367 -1.52 4.96 -7.78
CA PRO A 367 -2.08 4.11 -6.72
C PRO A 367 -3.57 3.82 -6.96
N PRO A 368 -4.20 2.93 -6.16
CA PRO A 368 -5.64 2.72 -6.22
C PRO A 368 -6.43 3.99 -5.80
N PRO A 369 -7.71 4.14 -6.24
CA PRO A 369 -8.54 5.29 -5.91
C PRO A 369 -8.64 5.60 -4.41
N GLU A 370 -8.58 4.56 -3.58
CA GLU A 370 -8.66 4.61 -2.13
C GLU A 370 -7.55 5.51 -1.53
N LEU A 371 -6.35 5.55 -2.10
CA LEU A 371 -5.28 6.45 -1.62
C LEU A 371 -5.69 7.92 -1.80
N TYR A 372 -6.20 8.30 -2.97
CA TYR A 372 -6.59 9.69 -3.22
C TYR A 372 -7.84 10.09 -2.42
N GLN A 373 -8.77 9.16 -2.21
CA GLN A 373 -9.91 9.36 -1.32
C GLN A 373 -9.44 9.62 0.11
N ALA A 374 -8.47 8.86 0.61
CA ALA A 374 -7.90 9.07 1.93
C ALA A 374 -7.17 10.41 2.05
N LEU A 375 -6.37 10.81 1.04
CA LEU A 375 -5.71 12.12 1.02
C LEU A 375 -6.73 13.27 1.02
N TYR A 376 -7.77 13.15 0.20
CA TYR A 376 -8.88 14.12 0.16
C TYR A 376 -9.54 14.24 1.54
N LEU A 377 -9.93 13.11 2.16
CA LEU A 377 -10.55 13.08 3.48
C LEU A 377 -9.64 13.66 4.57
N HIS A 378 -8.36 13.29 4.56
CA HIS A 378 -7.37 13.83 5.49
C HIS A 378 -7.29 15.36 5.39
N ASN A 379 -7.07 15.89 4.18
CA ASN A 379 -6.86 17.33 3.99
C ASN A 379 -8.10 18.18 4.27
N ILE A 380 -9.31 17.69 3.97
CA ILE A 380 -10.55 18.43 4.29
C ILE A 380 -10.88 18.38 5.78
N GLN A 381 -10.60 17.26 6.47
CA GLN A 381 -10.90 17.10 7.89
C GLN A 381 -9.85 17.78 8.77
N LYS A 382 -8.60 17.85 8.29
CA LYS A 382 -7.45 18.38 9.03
C LYS A 382 -6.72 19.48 8.22
N PRO A 383 -7.38 20.61 7.91
CA PRO A 383 -6.79 21.67 7.09
C PRO A 383 -5.51 22.26 7.71
N ASP A 384 -5.38 22.24 9.04
CA ASP A 384 -4.18 22.69 9.75
C ASP A 384 -2.98 21.73 9.63
N LYS A 385 -3.20 20.53 9.09
CA LYS A 385 -2.22 19.46 8.88
C LYS A 385 -2.19 18.99 7.42
N THR A 386 -2.56 19.87 6.49
CA THR A 386 -2.60 19.60 5.05
C THR A 386 -1.29 18.98 4.55
N LEU A 387 -1.40 17.87 3.82
CA LEU A 387 -0.32 17.25 3.07
C LEU A 387 -0.44 17.58 1.57
N TYR A 388 0.68 18.01 0.98
CA TYR A 388 0.83 18.19 -0.45
C TYR A 388 1.33 16.92 -1.13
N LEU A 389 1.04 16.75 -2.41
CA LEU A 389 1.36 15.55 -3.18
C LEU A 389 2.40 15.85 -4.27
N LEU A 390 3.47 15.09 -4.30
CA LEU A 390 4.30 14.89 -5.48
C LEU A 390 3.87 13.59 -6.15
N GLN A 391 3.26 13.70 -7.32
CA GLN A 391 2.77 12.53 -8.07
C GLN A 391 3.79 12.18 -9.13
N GLU A 392 4.34 10.98 -9.03
CA GLU A 392 5.23 10.44 -10.05
C GLU A 392 4.47 9.60 -11.09
N LEU A 393 5.03 9.60 -12.29
CA LEU A 393 4.57 8.89 -13.47
C LEU A 393 5.71 7.94 -13.85
N TRP A 394 5.71 6.77 -13.20
CA TRP A 394 6.77 5.77 -13.30
C TRP A 394 6.70 4.97 -14.62
N PRO A 395 7.74 5.02 -15.46
CA PRO A 395 7.83 4.24 -16.70
C PRO A 395 8.19 2.77 -16.41
N GLU A 396 7.69 1.82 -17.21
CA GLU A 396 7.98 0.39 -17.00
C GLU A 396 9.49 0.08 -17.03
N GLU A 397 9.92 -0.87 -16.21
CA GLU A 397 11.29 -1.39 -16.24
C GLU A 397 11.55 -2.27 -17.46
N HIS A 398 12.80 -2.33 -17.91
CA HIS A 398 13.25 -3.19 -19.00
C HIS A 398 12.44 -3.03 -20.30
N PRO A 399 12.38 -1.83 -20.90
CA PRO A 399 11.79 -1.66 -22.23
C PRO A 399 12.38 -2.68 -23.21
N GLU A 400 11.56 -3.17 -24.12
CA GLU A 400 12.04 -4.15 -25.11
C GLU A 400 13.24 -3.58 -25.88
N ASN A 401 14.33 -4.34 -25.94
CA ASN A 401 15.62 -3.91 -26.53
C ASN A 401 16.29 -2.70 -25.86
N GLY A 402 15.86 -2.30 -24.67
CA GLY A 402 16.38 -1.15 -23.94
C GLY A 402 16.00 0.19 -24.57
N ASP A 403 14.88 0.27 -25.29
CA ASP A 403 14.53 1.43 -26.12
C ASP A 403 13.26 2.15 -25.65
N TYR A 404 13.42 3.29 -24.98
CA TYR A 404 12.31 4.13 -24.50
C TYR A 404 11.50 4.79 -25.62
N LEU A 405 12.08 4.94 -26.81
CA LEU A 405 11.43 5.53 -27.99
C LEU A 405 10.75 4.49 -28.88
N ALA A 406 10.84 3.20 -28.52
CA ALA A 406 10.06 2.16 -29.18
C ALA A 406 8.57 2.53 -29.12
N ARG A 407 7.89 2.44 -30.27
CA ARG A 407 6.55 2.98 -30.47
C ARG A 407 5.56 2.45 -29.43
N GLU A 408 5.55 1.14 -29.22
CA GLU A 408 4.63 0.47 -28.29
C GLU A 408 4.89 0.86 -26.83
N TYR A 409 6.16 0.97 -26.43
CA TYR A 409 6.55 1.40 -25.08
C TYR A 409 6.14 2.86 -24.85
N ARG A 410 6.47 3.74 -25.79
CA ARG A 410 6.12 5.16 -25.76
C ARG A 410 4.60 5.37 -25.71
N GLU A 411 3.83 4.72 -26.58
CA GLU A 411 2.36 4.79 -26.59
C GLU A 411 1.78 4.31 -25.24
N SER A 412 2.33 3.25 -24.66
CA SER A 412 1.93 2.74 -23.34
C SER A 412 2.22 3.75 -22.23
N PHE A 413 3.40 4.37 -22.22
CA PHE A 413 3.78 5.34 -21.19
C PHE A 413 2.96 6.64 -21.28
N LEU A 414 2.74 7.17 -22.48
CA LEU A 414 1.83 8.33 -22.67
C LEU A 414 0.41 8.00 -22.20
N LYS A 415 -0.02 6.73 -22.32
CA LYS A 415 -1.31 6.30 -21.78
C LYS A 415 -1.33 6.22 -20.25
N GLU A 416 -0.22 5.86 -19.60
CA GLU A 416 -0.12 5.96 -18.14
C GLU A 416 -0.12 7.42 -17.65
N ILE A 417 0.54 8.33 -18.37
CA ILE A 417 0.49 9.78 -18.11
C ILE A 417 -0.97 10.27 -18.15
N ASP A 418 -1.71 9.90 -19.20
CA ASP A 418 -3.13 10.22 -19.36
C ASP A 418 -3.97 9.73 -18.16
N TYR A 419 -3.76 8.50 -17.70
CA TYR A 419 -4.45 7.97 -16.51
C TYR A 419 -4.06 8.70 -15.23
N GLY A 420 -2.78 8.98 -15.01
CA GLY A 420 -2.29 9.65 -13.82
C GLY A 420 -2.86 11.07 -13.67
N ILE A 421 -2.92 11.82 -14.77
CA ILE A 421 -3.48 13.17 -14.78
C ILE A 421 -4.97 13.12 -14.47
N ASP A 422 -5.75 12.33 -15.22
CA ASP A 422 -7.18 12.22 -14.96
C ASP A 422 -7.47 11.68 -13.54
N ALA A 423 -6.61 10.84 -12.95
CA ALA A 423 -6.81 10.33 -11.60
C ALA A 423 -6.68 11.42 -10.53
N ILE A 424 -5.69 12.31 -10.63
CA ILE A 424 -5.50 13.45 -9.70
C ILE A 424 -6.69 14.40 -9.71
N TYR A 425 -7.32 14.61 -10.87
CA TYR A 425 -8.53 15.43 -11.00
C TYR A 425 -9.83 14.68 -10.69
N GLY A 426 -9.75 13.42 -10.26
CA GLY A 426 -10.92 12.58 -9.99
C GLY A 426 -11.76 12.35 -11.25
N ARG A 427 -11.15 12.16 -12.42
CA ARG A 427 -11.86 11.92 -13.69
C ARG A 427 -11.42 10.66 -14.43
N ALA A 428 -10.51 9.87 -13.85
CA ALA A 428 -10.06 8.63 -14.46
C ALA A 428 -11.01 7.46 -14.23
N ASN A 429 -11.26 6.70 -15.29
CA ASN A 429 -11.89 5.37 -15.25
C ASN A 429 -10.91 4.37 -15.87
N VAL A 430 -10.12 3.75 -15.00
CA VAL A 430 -9.02 2.85 -15.42
C VAL A 430 -9.54 1.41 -15.43
N PRO A 431 -9.48 0.70 -16.57
CA PRO A 431 -9.89 -0.70 -16.64
C PRO A 431 -8.96 -1.57 -15.80
N GLU A 432 -9.47 -2.72 -15.36
CA GLU A 432 -8.65 -3.69 -14.64
C GLU A 432 -7.46 -4.14 -15.49
N ARG A 433 -6.30 -4.23 -14.82
CA ARG A 433 -5.01 -4.51 -15.45
C ARG A 433 -4.07 -5.18 -14.46
N LYS A 434 -3.23 -6.08 -14.97
CA LYS A 434 -2.29 -6.85 -14.15
C LYS A 434 -1.15 -5.96 -13.66
N GLY A 435 -0.79 -6.08 -12.39
CA GLY A 435 0.39 -5.43 -11.82
C GLY A 435 0.29 -3.91 -11.72
N ARG A 436 -0.88 -3.32 -11.94
CA ARG A 436 -1.08 -1.87 -11.94
C ARG A 436 -2.41 -1.53 -11.27
N ALA A 437 -2.46 -0.39 -10.59
CA ALA A 437 -3.72 0.05 -9.99
C ALA A 437 -4.77 0.35 -11.06
N TRP A 438 -6.02 0.15 -10.72
CA TRP A 438 -7.18 0.39 -11.55
C TRP A 438 -8.36 0.81 -10.68
N GLY A 439 -9.40 1.36 -11.29
CA GLY A 439 -10.58 1.77 -10.54
C GLY A 439 -11.28 2.96 -11.15
N ILE A 440 -12.13 3.60 -10.37
CA ILE A 440 -12.83 4.83 -10.72
C ILE A 440 -12.39 5.87 -9.71
N TYR A 441 -11.72 6.90 -10.21
CA TYR A 441 -11.14 7.97 -9.43
C TYR A 441 -12.15 9.11 -9.39
N THR A 442 -12.69 9.41 -8.21
CA THR A 442 -13.88 10.27 -8.06
C THR A 442 -13.65 11.51 -7.20
N VAL A 443 -12.41 11.73 -6.75
CA VAL A 443 -12.04 12.85 -5.88
C VAL A 443 -10.96 13.70 -6.55
N ASP A 444 -11.15 15.02 -6.53
CA ASP A 444 -10.16 15.97 -7.03
C ASP A 444 -9.17 16.31 -5.91
N VAL A 445 -7.94 15.82 -6.05
CA VAL A 445 -6.82 16.12 -5.15
C VAL A 445 -5.82 17.11 -5.76
N SER A 446 -6.10 17.61 -6.98
CA SER A 446 -5.27 18.63 -7.64
C SER A 446 -5.05 19.92 -6.83
N PRO A 447 -5.93 20.35 -5.90
CA PRO A 447 -5.63 21.50 -5.04
C PRO A 447 -4.40 21.34 -4.15
N TRP A 448 -3.97 20.10 -3.92
CA TRP A 448 -2.81 19.76 -3.10
C TRP A 448 -1.65 19.19 -3.91
N LEU A 449 -1.74 19.18 -5.24
CA LEU A 449 -0.62 18.77 -6.09
C LEU A 449 0.48 19.84 -6.05
N LEU A 450 1.69 19.43 -5.68
CA LEU A 450 2.89 20.27 -5.67
C LEU A 450 3.61 20.22 -7.02
N GLY A 451 3.63 19.06 -7.67
CA GLY A 451 4.24 18.88 -8.98
C GLY A 451 4.16 17.44 -9.48
N TRP A 452 4.39 17.30 -10.78
CA TRP A 452 4.46 16.03 -11.49
C TRP A 452 5.92 15.58 -11.61
N LEU A 453 6.20 14.32 -11.34
CA LEU A 453 7.52 13.71 -11.53
C LEU A 453 7.43 12.69 -12.68
N VAL A 454 8.35 12.75 -13.63
CA VAL A 454 8.38 11.86 -14.80
C VAL A 454 9.72 11.15 -14.84
N GLY A 455 9.69 9.82 -14.86
CA GLY A 455 10.89 8.99 -14.87
C GLY A 455 10.97 8.07 -13.67
N ARG A 456 12.17 7.56 -13.43
CA ARG A 456 12.59 6.72 -12.30
C ARG A 456 14.11 6.77 -12.21
N GLU A 457 14.69 5.90 -11.40
CA GLU A 457 16.11 5.54 -11.48
C GLU A 457 16.39 4.78 -12.80
N LEU A 458 16.48 5.52 -13.92
CA LEU A 458 16.75 4.91 -15.24
C LEU A 458 18.13 4.24 -15.22
N GLU A 459 18.24 3.06 -15.80
CA GLU A 459 19.51 2.34 -15.83
C GLU A 459 20.41 2.86 -16.97
N SER A 460 21.71 3.00 -16.70
CA SER A 460 22.69 3.39 -17.71
C SER A 460 22.67 2.53 -18.97
N GLU A 461 22.28 1.25 -18.86
CA GLU A 461 22.13 0.37 -20.03
C GLU A 461 21.01 0.81 -20.97
N GLU A 462 19.84 1.11 -20.40
CA GLU A 462 18.65 1.51 -21.13
C GLU A 462 18.85 2.89 -21.78
N VAL A 463 19.52 3.82 -21.07
CA VAL A 463 19.90 5.12 -21.63
C VAL A 463 20.81 4.96 -22.85
N LEU A 464 21.90 4.19 -22.72
CA LEU A 464 22.85 3.97 -23.81
C LEU A 464 22.20 3.24 -25.00
N ALA A 465 21.33 2.26 -24.74
CA ALA A 465 20.63 1.50 -25.77
C ALA A 465 19.64 2.39 -26.54
N THR A 466 18.84 3.19 -25.84
CA THR A 466 17.91 4.16 -26.44
C THR A 466 18.66 5.17 -27.31
N ASP A 467 19.73 5.76 -26.77
CA ASP A 467 20.52 6.79 -27.47
C ASP A 467 21.23 6.23 -28.71
N ALA A 468 21.75 5.01 -28.64
CA ALA A 468 22.43 4.37 -29.76
C ALA A 468 21.48 4.07 -30.93
N ARG A 469 20.24 3.70 -30.64
CA ARG A 469 19.21 3.31 -31.63
C ARG A 469 18.55 4.51 -32.30
N ASN A 470 18.42 5.63 -31.58
CA ASN A 470 17.58 6.76 -31.96
C ASN A 470 18.38 8.03 -32.27
N LYS A 471 19.56 7.90 -32.89
CA LYS A 471 20.45 9.04 -33.17
C LYS A 471 19.75 10.14 -33.97
N GLY A 472 19.85 11.37 -33.48
CA GLY A 472 19.27 12.54 -34.13
C GLY A 472 17.79 12.79 -33.78
N THR A 473 17.19 11.96 -32.92
CA THR A 473 15.85 12.26 -32.37
C THR A 473 15.88 13.59 -31.61
N THR A 474 14.89 14.43 -31.89
CA THR A 474 14.66 15.71 -31.22
C THR A 474 13.18 15.83 -30.92
N TYR A 475 12.82 16.68 -29.97
CA TYR A 475 11.45 16.94 -29.60
C TYR A 475 11.21 18.43 -29.36
N THR A 476 10.14 18.99 -29.93
CA THR A 476 9.73 20.37 -29.72
C THR A 476 8.26 20.38 -29.30
N GLY A 477 8.03 20.54 -28.01
CA GLY A 477 6.72 20.61 -27.40
C GLY A 477 6.21 22.04 -27.20
N ARG A 478 5.03 22.15 -26.61
CA ARG A 478 4.37 23.44 -26.34
C ARG A 478 4.93 24.14 -25.10
N TYR A 479 5.19 23.37 -24.05
CA TYR A 479 5.67 23.79 -22.74
C TYR A 479 7.14 23.39 -22.52
N VAL A 480 7.51 22.18 -22.91
CA VAL A 480 8.86 21.61 -22.75
C VAL A 480 9.39 21.11 -24.08
N SER A 481 10.68 21.32 -24.34
CA SER A 481 11.36 20.87 -25.56
C SER A 481 12.72 20.28 -25.23
N ALA A 482 13.17 19.36 -26.09
CA ALA A 482 14.54 18.88 -26.09
C ALA A 482 15.43 19.94 -26.77
N GLY A 483 16.39 20.49 -26.03
CA GLY A 483 17.32 21.48 -26.55
C GLY A 483 18.34 20.87 -27.52
N PRO A 484 19.20 21.69 -28.16
CA PRO A 484 20.12 21.23 -29.21
C PRO A 484 21.16 20.19 -28.77
N LYS A 485 21.41 20.07 -27.46
CA LYS A 485 22.35 19.11 -26.86
C LYS A 485 21.68 17.85 -26.34
N ALA A 486 20.36 17.77 -26.41
CA ALA A 486 19.61 16.68 -25.80
C ALA A 486 19.91 15.34 -26.49
N SER A 487 20.09 14.29 -25.69
CA SER A 487 20.15 12.92 -26.17
C SER A 487 18.75 12.41 -26.57
N PRO A 488 18.65 11.29 -27.31
CA PRO A 488 17.36 10.66 -27.59
C PRO A 488 16.56 10.30 -26.33
N THR A 489 17.21 9.83 -25.28
CA THR A 489 16.56 9.58 -23.98
C THR A 489 16.02 10.88 -23.37
N GLU A 490 16.79 11.96 -23.42
CA GLU A 490 16.34 13.29 -22.96
C GLU A 490 15.20 13.84 -23.84
N ALA A 491 15.16 13.51 -25.14
CA ALA A 491 14.05 13.85 -26.02
C ALA A 491 12.75 13.11 -25.65
N TRP A 492 12.84 11.84 -25.26
CA TRP A 492 11.71 11.07 -24.72
C TRP A 492 11.21 11.64 -23.38
N LEU A 493 12.11 12.04 -22.49
CA LEU A 493 11.75 12.74 -21.25
C LEU A 493 11.07 14.09 -21.54
N ALA A 494 11.60 14.87 -22.50
CA ALA A 494 11.05 16.18 -22.84
C ALA A 494 9.62 16.05 -23.40
N GLU A 495 9.38 15.03 -24.23
CA GLU A 495 8.05 14.69 -24.70
C GLU A 495 7.10 14.33 -23.57
N SER A 496 7.56 13.47 -22.66
CA SER A 496 6.72 13.02 -21.56
C SER A 496 6.32 14.16 -20.62
N LEU A 497 7.26 15.08 -20.33
CA LEU A 497 6.98 16.30 -19.56
C LEU A 497 6.02 17.25 -20.28
N ASP A 498 6.18 17.40 -21.60
CA ASP A 498 5.30 18.26 -22.40
C ASP A 498 3.87 17.71 -22.48
N GLU A 499 3.73 16.39 -22.61
CA GLU A 499 2.43 15.72 -22.63
C GLU A 499 1.70 15.94 -21.30
N VAL A 500 2.42 15.83 -20.16
CA VAL A 500 1.85 16.12 -18.84
C VAL A 500 1.26 17.53 -18.78
N ALA A 501 2.08 18.54 -19.10
CA ALA A 501 1.64 19.94 -19.06
C ALA A 501 0.52 20.22 -20.08
N SER A 502 0.58 19.58 -21.26
CA SER A 502 -0.39 19.75 -22.34
C SER A 502 -1.76 19.18 -21.99
N ILE A 503 -1.82 17.95 -21.46
CA ILE A 503 -3.08 17.33 -21.03
C ILE A 503 -3.71 18.14 -19.90
N GLU A 504 -2.92 18.48 -18.87
CA GLU A 504 -3.39 19.22 -17.70
C GLU A 504 -3.99 20.57 -18.10
N ALA A 505 -3.26 21.34 -18.90
CA ALA A 505 -3.73 22.64 -19.38
C ALA A 505 -4.97 22.53 -20.27
N ALA A 506 -4.99 21.58 -21.22
CA ALA A 506 -6.07 21.45 -22.18
C ALA A 506 -7.39 20.98 -21.55
N ARG A 507 -7.33 20.03 -20.60
CA ARG A 507 -8.54 19.43 -19.99
C ARG A 507 -9.01 20.16 -18.75
N TYR A 508 -8.09 20.71 -17.97
CA TYR A 508 -8.40 21.23 -16.63
C TYR A 508 -8.15 22.72 -16.48
N GLY A 509 -7.50 23.37 -17.46
CA GLY A 509 -7.15 24.79 -17.37
C GLY A 509 -6.23 25.07 -16.18
N LYS A 510 -5.39 24.10 -15.83
CA LYS A 510 -4.42 24.17 -14.75
C LYS A 510 -3.02 23.92 -15.28
N LEU A 511 -2.04 24.34 -14.50
CA LEU A 511 -0.64 24.05 -14.78
C LEU A 511 0.11 23.88 -13.46
N HIS A 512 0.79 22.76 -13.28
CA HIS A 512 1.71 22.50 -12.17
C HIS A 512 3.15 22.34 -12.66
N PRO A 513 4.15 22.53 -11.77
CA PRO A 513 5.54 22.22 -12.11
C PRO A 513 5.68 20.76 -12.54
N VAL A 514 6.52 20.52 -13.53
CA VAL A 514 6.91 19.17 -13.96
C VAL A 514 8.39 18.94 -13.64
N ALA A 515 8.80 17.68 -13.47
CA ALA A 515 10.18 17.32 -13.19
C ALA A 515 10.60 16.01 -13.84
N ILE A 516 11.88 15.91 -14.17
CA ILE A 516 12.51 14.61 -14.37
C ILE A 516 12.82 13.98 -13.01
N VAL A 517 12.68 12.66 -12.91
CA VAL A 517 13.29 11.85 -11.85
C VAL A 517 14.62 11.33 -12.36
N SER A 518 15.67 11.49 -11.57
CA SER A 518 17.01 10.98 -11.87
C SER A 518 17.78 10.70 -10.56
N TRP A 519 19.01 10.25 -10.69
CA TRP A 519 19.84 9.78 -9.59
C TRP A 519 21.33 9.89 -9.96
N PRO A 520 22.26 9.89 -8.99
CA PRO A 520 23.67 10.18 -9.23
C PRO A 520 24.36 9.24 -10.23
N THR A 521 23.82 8.04 -10.51
CA THR A 521 24.40 7.14 -11.51
C THR A 521 24.34 7.67 -12.95
N LEU A 522 23.48 8.68 -13.19
CA LEU A 522 23.31 9.40 -14.45
C LEU A 522 23.76 10.87 -14.34
N ASP A 523 24.59 11.18 -13.35
CA ASP A 523 25.12 12.53 -13.16
C ASP A 523 25.89 12.98 -14.43
N PRO A 524 25.63 14.20 -14.94
CA PRO A 524 26.35 14.73 -16.10
C PRO A 524 27.86 14.98 -15.86
N ARG A 525 28.32 14.99 -14.60
CA ARG A 525 29.76 15.07 -14.28
C ARG A 525 30.41 13.68 -14.32
N GLU A 526 31.66 13.64 -14.76
CA GLU A 526 32.47 12.43 -14.64
C GLU A 526 33.11 12.34 -13.25
N HIS A 527 33.09 11.14 -12.65
CA HIS A 527 33.65 10.87 -11.33
C HIS A 527 34.91 10.01 -11.43
N ASP A 528 36.10 10.56 -11.16
CA ASP A 528 37.37 9.84 -11.37
C ASP A 528 37.53 8.57 -10.51
N SER A 529 36.75 8.48 -9.42
CA SER A 529 36.67 7.28 -8.59
C SER A 529 35.92 6.10 -9.23
N GLU A 530 35.05 6.34 -10.21
CA GLU A 530 34.36 5.29 -10.99
C GLU A 530 35.16 4.96 -12.26
N TRP A 531 36.20 4.14 -12.13
CA TRP A 531 37.08 3.83 -13.26
C TRP A 531 37.46 2.34 -13.34
N ASP A 532 37.52 1.80 -14.55
CA ASP A 532 38.07 0.48 -14.83
C ASP A 532 39.37 0.63 -15.65
N PRO A 533 40.52 0.09 -15.19
CA PRO A 533 41.79 0.23 -15.91
C PRO A 533 41.81 -0.37 -17.33
N ALA A 534 40.96 -1.35 -17.63
CA ALA A 534 40.95 -2.03 -18.93
C ALA A 534 39.94 -1.40 -19.90
N THR A 535 38.84 -0.86 -19.39
CA THR A 535 37.67 -0.45 -20.18
C THR A 535 37.24 1.00 -19.94
N GLY A 536 37.95 1.72 -19.07
CA GLY A 536 37.60 3.08 -18.67
C GLY A 536 36.25 3.13 -17.97
N LYS A 537 35.34 3.96 -18.46
CA LYS A 537 33.96 4.07 -17.93
C LYS A 537 33.02 2.97 -18.42
N LYS A 538 33.37 2.23 -19.48
CA LYS A 538 32.41 1.35 -20.17
C LYS A 538 31.77 0.29 -19.26
N ASN A 539 32.52 -0.25 -18.30
CA ASN A 539 32.05 -1.25 -17.35
C ASN A 539 31.64 -0.67 -15.98
N LYS A 540 31.57 0.66 -15.85
CA LYS A 540 31.16 1.34 -14.61
C LYS A 540 29.72 1.81 -14.74
N GLY A 541 28.80 0.91 -14.39
CA GLY A 541 27.35 1.15 -14.52
C GLY A 541 26.88 2.45 -13.86
N ASN A 542 27.54 2.87 -12.79
CA ASN A 542 27.21 4.06 -12.01
C ASN A 542 27.74 5.38 -12.59
N ASP A 543 28.50 5.39 -13.69
CA ASP A 543 29.09 6.63 -14.23
C ASP A 543 29.45 6.48 -15.74
N ARG A 544 28.60 5.77 -16.50
CA ARG A 544 28.81 5.49 -17.94
C ARG A 544 27.80 6.14 -18.87
N ALA A 545 26.74 6.72 -18.32
CA ALA A 545 25.66 7.39 -19.03
C ALA A 545 25.27 8.64 -18.25
N SER A 546 24.60 9.59 -18.89
CA SER A 546 24.22 10.86 -18.26
C SER A 546 22.84 11.31 -18.74
N VAL A 547 22.08 11.95 -17.86
CA VAL A 547 20.85 12.68 -18.17
C VAL A 547 20.92 14.06 -17.52
N ALA A 548 20.98 15.11 -18.34
CA ALA A 548 21.19 16.49 -17.91
C ALA A 548 19.93 17.34 -18.14
N ILE A 549 19.29 17.78 -17.05
CA ILE A 549 18.11 18.67 -17.16
C ILE A 549 18.42 20.00 -17.86
N ASP A 550 19.68 20.42 -17.89
CA ASP A 550 20.09 21.66 -18.55
C ASP A 550 19.93 21.60 -20.08
N HIS A 551 19.77 20.39 -20.64
CA HIS A 551 19.47 20.18 -22.05
C HIS A 551 18.01 20.41 -22.42
N PHE A 552 17.13 20.68 -21.45
CA PHE A 552 15.72 20.95 -21.69
C PHE A 552 15.49 22.45 -21.84
N GLU A 553 14.50 22.81 -22.66
CA GLU A 553 14.04 24.18 -22.86
C GLU A 553 12.57 24.28 -22.44
N ILE A 554 12.22 25.33 -21.70
CA ILE A 554 10.81 25.62 -21.36
C ILE A 554 10.34 26.85 -22.12
N SER A 555 9.10 26.81 -22.63
CA SER A 555 8.50 27.94 -23.34
C SER A 555 7.96 29.00 -22.36
N ALA A 556 7.60 30.17 -22.88
CA ALA A 556 6.93 31.21 -22.08
C ALA A 556 5.54 30.80 -21.56
N GLU A 557 4.94 29.74 -22.14
CA GLU A 557 3.67 29.17 -21.67
C GLU A 557 3.85 28.30 -20.42
N MET A 558 5.05 27.77 -20.15
CA MET A 558 5.33 26.94 -18.98
C MET A 558 5.55 27.77 -17.71
N LYS A 559 4.49 28.47 -17.28
CA LYS A 559 4.52 29.41 -16.15
C LYS A 559 4.65 28.76 -14.78
N ALA A 560 4.44 27.44 -14.68
CA ALA A 560 4.62 26.68 -13.46
C ALA A 560 6.07 26.17 -13.29
N GLY A 561 6.86 26.10 -14.36
CA GLY A 561 8.29 25.80 -14.31
C GLY A 561 8.65 24.30 -14.35
N LEU A 562 9.96 24.05 -14.40
CA LEU A 562 10.59 22.73 -14.48
C LEU A 562 11.61 22.61 -13.33
N PHE A 563 11.71 21.43 -12.72
CA PHE A 563 12.70 21.12 -11.69
C PHE A 563 13.26 19.69 -11.85
N GLY A 564 14.34 19.36 -11.16
CA GLY A 564 14.85 17.99 -11.10
C GLY A 564 14.55 17.34 -9.74
N ALA A 565 14.07 16.11 -9.75
CA ALA A 565 13.85 15.28 -8.57
C ALA A 565 14.94 14.19 -8.51
N TYR A 566 15.78 14.22 -7.48
CA TYR A 566 16.98 13.40 -7.42
C TYR A 566 16.97 12.44 -6.23
N HIS A 567 17.24 11.16 -6.47
CA HIS A 567 17.44 10.17 -5.41
C HIS A 567 18.90 10.19 -4.99
N ILE A 568 19.22 10.80 -3.85
CA ILE A 568 20.61 10.99 -3.41
C ILE A 568 20.77 10.38 -2.02
N TYR A 569 21.40 9.21 -2.00
CA TYR A 569 21.75 8.48 -0.77
C TYR A 569 23.20 8.78 -0.35
N PRO A 570 23.53 8.72 0.94
CA PRO A 570 24.88 9.04 1.42
C PRO A 570 25.92 7.95 1.11
N ASN A 571 25.48 6.73 0.80
CA ASN A 571 26.33 5.55 0.68
C ASN A 571 26.42 4.98 -0.75
N TYR A 572 25.60 5.46 -1.68
CA TYR A 572 25.56 4.99 -3.06
C TYR A 572 25.25 6.15 -4.02
N PRO A 573 25.92 6.25 -5.18
CA PRO A 573 26.96 5.35 -5.69
C PRO A 573 28.33 5.48 -5.02
N ASP A 574 29.26 4.60 -5.39
CA ASP A 574 30.58 4.49 -4.77
C ASP A 574 31.39 5.80 -4.82
N PHE A 575 31.19 6.64 -5.84
CA PHE A 575 31.90 7.91 -5.94
C PHE A 575 31.59 8.89 -4.81
N ILE A 576 30.38 8.86 -4.22
CA ILE A 576 30.04 9.71 -3.05
C ILE A 576 31.02 9.41 -1.90
N ASN A 577 31.39 8.14 -1.76
CA ASN A 577 32.32 7.68 -0.75
C ASN A 577 33.80 7.80 -1.17
N ASN A 578 34.10 7.65 -2.45
CA ASN A 578 35.46 7.44 -2.95
C ASN A 578 36.13 8.69 -3.52
N GLU A 579 35.35 9.72 -3.87
CA GLU A 579 35.87 10.95 -4.45
C GLU A 579 36.60 11.77 -3.39
N VAL A 580 37.82 12.19 -3.68
CA VAL A 580 38.65 12.83 -2.64
C VAL A 580 38.11 14.21 -2.29
N ALA A 581 37.56 14.93 -3.28
CA ALA A 581 37.04 16.28 -3.12
C ALA A 581 35.92 16.36 -2.06
N TYR A 582 35.04 15.36 -1.99
CA TYR A 582 33.94 15.35 -1.02
C TYR A 582 34.41 15.22 0.42
N GLY A 583 35.61 14.68 0.64
CA GLY A 583 36.25 14.59 1.95
C GLY A 583 36.64 15.94 2.56
N SER A 584 36.53 17.04 1.81
CA SER A 584 36.81 18.40 2.29
C SER A 584 35.58 19.10 2.90
N TYR A 585 34.39 18.51 2.75
CA TYR A 585 33.16 19.08 3.27
C TYR A 585 33.00 18.77 4.76
N MET A 586 32.78 19.82 5.55
CA MET A 586 32.61 19.75 7.00
C MET A 586 31.36 20.54 7.40
N ASP A 587 30.59 19.99 8.33
CA ASP A 587 29.52 20.69 9.04
C ASP A 587 29.83 20.80 10.54
N GLU A 588 28.86 21.21 11.36
CA GLU A 588 29.06 21.38 12.80
C GLU A 588 29.35 20.05 13.53
N LYS A 589 28.99 18.90 12.94
CA LYS A 589 29.23 17.56 13.47
C LYS A 589 30.48 16.89 12.88
N GLY A 590 31.15 17.54 11.93
CA GLY A 590 32.41 17.08 11.33
C GLY A 590 32.27 16.70 9.85
N LEU A 591 32.98 15.67 9.42
CA LEU A 591 33.02 15.23 8.02
C LEU A 591 31.63 14.81 7.55
N LEU A 592 31.23 15.28 6.36
CA LEU A 592 29.99 14.86 5.69
C LEU A 592 30.18 14.84 4.18
N ARG A 593 30.60 13.68 3.64
CA ARG A 593 30.86 13.50 2.20
C ARG A 593 29.60 13.69 1.36
N TYR A 594 28.45 13.30 1.90
CA TYR A 594 27.14 13.59 1.32
C TYR A 594 26.97 15.08 0.98
N GLY A 595 27.29 15.98 1.92
CA GLY A 595 27.24 17.42 1.69
C GLY A 595 28.25 17.90 0.63
N GLY A 596 29.40 17.22 0.53
CA GLY A 596 30.38 17.45 -0.53
C GLY A 596 29.82 17.19 -1.92
N TYR A 597 29.12 16.07 -2.10
CA TYR A 597 28.43 15.76 -3.35
C TYR A 597 27.31 16.77 -3.63
N LEU A 598 26.44 17.06 -2.65
CA LEU A 598 25.35 18.03 -2.80
C LEU A 598 25.85 19.41 -3.27
N LYS A 599 26.94 19.88 -2.66
CA LYS A 599 27.57 21.15 -3.03
C LYS A 599 28.05 21.13 -4.48
N GLU A 600 28.79 20.09 -4.87
CA GLU A 600 29.31 19.98 -6.24
C GLU A 600 28.17 19.87 -7.28
N PHE A 601 27.17 19.04 -6.99
CA PHE A 601 26.01 18.86 -7.85
C PHE A 601 25.36 20.21 -8.14
N MET A 602 25.09 20.99 -7.09
CA MET A 602 24.49 22.31 -7.22
C MET A 602 25.39 23.29 -8.00
N GLU A 603 26.72 23.20 -7.91
CA GLU A 603 27.63 24.03 -8.72
C GLU A 603 27.39 23.92 -10.23
N SER A 604 27.06 22.73 -10.73
CA SER A 604 26.66 22.52 -12.13
C SER A 604 25.16 22.68 -12.36
N HIS A 605 24.32 22.42 -11.36
CA HIS A 605 22.87 22.41 -11.48
C HIS A 605 22.25 23.76 -11.12
N ARG A 606 22.30 24.73 -12.04
CA ARG A 606 21.90 26.14 -11.77
C ARG A 606 20.68 26.62 -12.54
N ARG A 607 20.27 25.93 -13.61
CA ARG A 607 19.21 26.40 -14.52
C ARG A 607 17.82 26.20 -13.93
N TYR A 608 17.61 25.06 -13.29
CA TYR A 608 16.34 24.63 -12.70
C TYR A 608 16.53 24.29 -11.22
N PRO A 609 15.49 24.42 -10.37
CA PRO A 609 15.57 23.95 -8.99
C PRO A 609 15.82 22.43 -8.91
N ALA A 610 16.48 21.99 -7.84
CA ALA A 610 16.67 20.58 -7.53
C ALA A 610 15.96 20.22 -6.21
N LEU A 611 15.22 19.12 -6.20
CA LEU A 611 14.64 18.49 -5.03
C LEU A 611 15.42 17.20 -4.75
N VAL A 612 15.83 16.96 -3.51
CA VAL A 612 16.28 15.63 -3.12
C VAL A 612 15.03 14.80 -2.82
N ALA A 613 14.58 14.06 -3.84
CA ALA A 613 13.33 13.31 -3.82
C ALA A 613 13.43 11.96 -3.09
N GLU A 614 14.65 11.48 -2.86
CA GLU A 614 14.92 10.40 -1.90
C GLU A 614 16.25 10.63 -1.18
N PHE A 615 16.22 10.47 0.14
CA PHE A 615 17.38 10.31 0.98
C PHE A 615 16.93 9.66 2.29
N GLY A 616 17.79 8.91 2.96
CA GLY A 616 17.41 8.19 4.17
C GLY A 616 18.55 7.39 4.76
N MET A 617 18.26 6.74 5.89
CA MET A 617 19.18 5.84 6.56
C MET A 617 18.44 4.57 6.98
N ALA A 618 18.91 3.43 6.49
CA ALA A 618 18.41 2.13 6.94
C ALA A 618 18.96 1.77 8.32
N ASN A 619 18.14 1.15 9.16
CA ASN A 619 18.57 0.47 10.38
C ASN A 619 18.67 -1.05 10.16
N GLY A 620 18.61 -1.85 11.23
CA GLY A 620 18.67 -3.31 11.15
C GLY A 620 20.06 -3.89 11.44
N ALA A 621 20.18 -5.21 11.33
CA ALA A 621 21.36 -5.95 11.80
C ALA A 621 22.48 -6.08 10.76
N GLY A 622 22.22 -5.77 9.50
CA GLY A 622 23.19 -5.93 8.41
C GLY A 622 23.67 -4.61 7.81
N ILE A 623 24.77 -4.70 7.07
CA ILE A 623 25.36 -3.60 6.32
C ILE A 623 25.54 -4.08 4.88
N ALA A 624 24.97 -3.35 3.91
CA ALA A 624 25.17 -3.62 2.49
C ALA A 624 26.32 -2.79 1.89
N HIS A 625 26.73 -1.71 2.56
CA HIS A 625 27.79 -0.81 2.09
C HIS A 625 28.37 0.06 3.22
N PHE A 626 29.70 0.20 3.29
CA PHE A 626 30.36 1.10 4.25
C PHE A 626 30.70 2.48 3.66
N ALA A 627 30.12 3.53 4.24
CA ALA A 627 30.55 4.92 4.06
C ALA A 627 31.72 5.32 5.01
N PRO A 628 32.70 6.14 4.57
CA PRO A 628 33.84 6.56 5.41
C PRO A 628 33.51 7.42 6.62
N ASP A 629 32.38 8.13 6.60
CA ASP A 629 31.93 9.08 7.64
C ASP A 629 30.82 8.50 8.54
N GLY A 630 30.58 7.18 8.49
CA GLY A 630 29.65 6.47 9.36
C GLY A 630 28.23 6.31 8.80
N LEU A 631 27.91 6.93 7.66
CA LEU A 631 26.61 6.83 7.00
C LEU A 631 26.46 5.52 6.20
N HIS A 632 26.62 4.38 6.87
CA HIS A 632 26.55 3.06 6.25
C HIS A 632 25.17 2.76 5.68
N HIS A 633 25.10 1.87 4.69
CA HIS A 633 23.83 1.31 4.23
C HIS A 633 23.39 0.21 5.19
N GLY A 634 22.72 0.59 6.28
CA GLY A 634 22.32 -0.28 7.39
C GLY A 634 23.27 -0.26 8.58
N GLY A 635 22.99 -1.07 9.59
CA GLY A 635 23.91 -1.33 10.73
C GLY A 635 23.99 -0.22 11.77
N ILE A 636 23.00 0.66 11.85
CA ILE A 636 22.84 1.67 12.89
C ILE A 636 21.48 1.51 13.61
N ASP A 637 21.37 2.03 14.83
CA ASP A 637 20.11 2.04 15.59
C ASP A 637 19.11 3.08 15.07
N GLU A 638 17.85 2.97 15.50
CA GLU A 638 16.76 3.85 15.04
C GLU A 638 16.96 5.32 15.41
N ALA A 639 17.61 5.62 16.54
CA ALA A 639 17.81 6.99 16.99
C ALA A 639 18.91 7.67 16.17
N THR A 640 20.04 6.98 15.97
CA THR A 640 21.14 7.41 15.11
C THR A 640 20.64 7.66 13.69
N ALA A 641 19.79 6.79 13.14
CA ALA A 641 19.17 6.99 11.83
C ALA A 641 18.39 8.32 11.76
N GLY A 642 17.57 8.62 12.77
CA GLY A 642 16.84 9.89 12.84
C GLY A 642 17.74 11.13 12.90
N GLU A 643 18.83 11.07 13.68
CA GLU A 643 19.78 12.18 13.79
C GLU A 643 20.56 12.45 12.50
N GLU A 644 20.93 11.41 11.77
CA GLU A 644 21.64 11.54 10.49
C GLU A 644 20.70 11.96 9.35
N ILE A 645 19.43 11.54 9.35
CA ILE A 645 18.42 12.07 8.43
C ILE A 645 18.28 13.60 8.61
N LEU A 646 18.19 14.09 9.86
CA LEU A 646 18.11 15.53 10.11
C LEU A 646 19.39 16.28 9.71
N ARG A 647 20.56 15.67 9.91
CA ARG A 647 21.84 16.23 9.47
C ARG A 647 21.91 16.36 7.95
N MET A 648 21.48 15.32 7.22
CA MET A 648 21.41 15.35 5.75
C MET A 648 20.42 16.40 5.26
N LEU A 649 19.23 16.51 5.88
CA LEU A 649 18.24 17.54 5.52
C LEU A 649 18.80 18.97 5.71
N ALA A 650 19.56 19.20 6.78
CA ALA A 650 20.23 20.49 6.99
C ALA A 650 21.29 20.79 5.91
N ALA A 651 22.02 19.78 5.43
CA ALA A 651 22.93 19.94 4.30
C ALA A 651 22.19 20.24 2.99
N ILE A 652 21.08 19.55 2.73
CA ILE A 652 20.18 19.80 1.59
C ILE A 652 19.71 21.27 1.58
N GLU A 653 19.24 21.77 2.72
CA GLU A 653 18.81 23.17 2.86
C GLU A 653 19.98 24.14 2.65
N ARG A 654 21.13 23.87 3.27
CA ARG A 654 22.33 24.73 3.19
C ARG A 654 22.87 24.88 1.78
N GLU A 655 22.89 23.81 0.99
CA GLU A 655 23.38 23.84 -0.41
C GLU A 655 22.34 24.40 -1.39
N GLY A 656 21.12 24.70 -0.92
CA GLY A 656 20.11 25.45 -1.67
C GLY A 656 19.18 24.60 -2.54
N TYR A 657 18.96 23.34 -2.15
CA TYR A 657 17.91 22.51 -2.75
C TYR A 657 16.52 22.98 -2.31
N ALA A 658 15.50 22.63 -3.10
CA ALA A 658 14.10 22.99 -2.88
C ALA A 658 13.44 22.23 -1.72
N GLY A 659 14.11 21.21 -1.17
CA GLY A 659 13.65 20.39 -0.07
C GLY A 659 14.20 18.97 -0.11
N GLY A 660 13.76 18.18 0.86
CA GLY A 660 14.10 16.76 0.99
C GLY A 660 12.86 15.91 1.24
N VAL A 661 12.80 14.73 0.62
CA VAL A 661 11.77 13.73 0.85
C VAL A 661 12.41 12.46 1.41
N VAL A 662 12.09 12.15 2.66
CA VAL A 662 12.70 11.03 3.41
C VAL A 662 12.23 9.70 2.83
N PHE A 663 13.16 8.81 2.51
CA PHE A 663 12.92 7.42 2.18
C PHE A 663 13.10 6.57 3.45
N GLU A 664 12.02 6.03 4.05
CA GLU A 664 10.63 6.05 3.58
C GLU A 664 9.59 5.95 4.71
N TRP A 665 8.30 5.91 4.37
CA TRP A 665 7.22 5.82 5.37
C TRP A 665 7.29 4.56 6.24
N MET A 666 7.41 3.38 5.65
CA MET A 666 7.33 2.10 6.39
C MET A 666 8.33 1.06 5.88
N ASP A 667 8.67 0.10 6.73
CA ASP A 667 9.49 -1.05 6.34
C ASP A 667 8.75 -1.94 5.35
N GLU A 668 9.32 -2.14 4.15
CA GLU A 668 8.75 -2.99 3.10
C GLU A 668 9.53 -4.30 2.94
N TRP A 669 8.92 -5.44 3.32
CA TRP A 669 9.59 -6.76 3.29
C TRP A 669 9.91 -7.27 1.86
N VAL A 670 9.31 -6.66 0.83
CA VAL A 670 9.57 -6.97 -0.59
C VAL A 670 10.86 -6.34 -1.11
N LYS A 671 11.48 -5.43 -0.34
CA LYS A 671 12.73 -4.82 -0.74
C LYS A 671 13.92 -5.76 -0.53
N LYS A 672 15.02 -5.46 -1.21
CA LYS A 672 16.19 -6.33 -1.30
C LYS A 672 17.46 -5.55 -1.57
N THR A 673 18.57 -6.00 -0.99
CA THR A 673 19.93 -5.60 -1.34
C THR A 673 20.67 -6.70 -2.10
N TRP A 674 21.71 -6.31 -2.82
CA TRP A 674 22.58 -7.23 -3.56
C TRP A 674 23.31 -8.25 -2.66
N THR A 675 23.44 -7.98 -1.35
CA THR A 675 24.12 -8.87 -0.39
C THR A 675 23.27 -10.06 0.05
N THR A 676 21.95 -9.99 -0.13
CA THR A 676 20.97 -10.95 0.41
C THR A 676 20.06 -11.53 -0.68
N GLU A 677 19.79 -10.77 -1.76
CA GLU A 677 18.83 -11.13 -2.82
C GLU A 677 19.05 -12.53 -3.39
N THR A 678 20.31 -12.90 -3.64
CA THR A 678 20.67 -14.21 -4.23
C THR A 678 20.50 -15.38 -3.26
N LEU A 679 20.25 -15.10 -1.97
CA LEU A 679 20.06 -16.11 -0.92
C LEU A 679 18.57 -16.33 -0.60
N MET A 680 17.67 -15.48 -1.11
CA MET A 680 16.21 -15.61 -0.95
C MET A 680 15.67 -16.51 -2.05
N ILE A 681 15.41 -17.79 -1.74
CA ILE A 681 15.09 -18.81 -2.76
C ILE A 681 13.92 -19.70 -2.27
N PRO A 682 12.84 -19.85 -3.05
CA PRO A 682 12.62 -19.20 -4.34
C PRO A 682 12.32 -17.70 -4.16
N TYR A 683 12.82 -16.88 -5.07
CA TYR A 683 12.76 -15.43 -4.94
C TYR A 683 11.32 -14.93 -4.89
N ASP A 684 10.38 -15.60 -5.55
CA ASP A 684 8.96 -15.22 -5.52
C ASP A 684 8.29 -15.32 -4.13
N ARG A 685 8.96 -15.89 -3.13
CA ARG A 685 8.46 -16.01 -1.76
C ARG A 685 9.08 -15.02 -0.76
N HIS A 686 10.09 -14.26 -1.17
CA HIS A 686 10.86 -13.39 -0.24
C HIS A 686 10.00 -12.39 0.54
N VAL A 687 8.85 -11.98 -0.01
CA VAL A 687 7.91 -11.06 0.63
C VAL A 687 7.26 -11.62 1.90
N LEU A 688 7.31 -12.94 2.11
CA LEU A 688 6.58 -13.63 3.18
C LEU A 688 7.25 -13.54 4.56
N TRP A 689 8.47 -13.02 4.64
CA TRP A 689 9.22 -12.93 5.89
C TRP A 689 10.07 -11.66 5.87
N HIS A 690 10.43 -11.16 7.06
CA HIS A 690 11.25 -9.96 7.21
C HIS A 690 12.71 -10.35 7.36
N ASN A 691 13.54 -9.95 6.41
CA ASN A 691 14.98 -10.09 6.50
C ASN A 691 15.60 -8.85 7.18
N VAL A 692 15.78 -8.91 8.50
CA VAL A 692 16.36 -7.81 9.29
C VAL A 692 17.83 -7.52 9.00
N VAL A 693 18.50 -8.40 8.27
CA VAL A 693 19.88 -8.23 7.81
C VAL A 693 19.93 -7.42 6.52
N ASP A 694 18.81 -7.33 5.79
CA ASP A 694 18.71 -6.57 4.56
C ASP A 694 18.36 -5.11 4.85
N PRO A 695 19.28 -4.15 4.63
CA PRO A 695 19.01 -2.75 4.93
C PRO A 695 17.79 -2.19 4.19
N GLU A 696 17.52 -2.66 2.98
CA GLU A 696 16.42 -2.15 2.13
C GLU A 696 15.04 -2.49 2.70
N GLN A 697 14.95 -3.50 3.58
CA GLN A 697 13.71 -3.83 4.30
C GLN A 697 13.54 -3.06 5.62
N ASN A 698 14.45 -2.11 5.92
CA ASN A 698 14.56 -1.45 7.22
C ASN A 698 14.73 0.09 7.09
N TYR A 699 14.26 0.71 6.00
CA TYR A 699 14.30 2.18 5.82
C TYR A 699 13.15 2.95 6.48
N GLY A 700 12.06 2.27 6.82
CA GLY A 700 10.81 2.90 7.22
C GLY A 700 10.93 3.73 8.50
N LEU A 701 10.19 4.83 8.56
CA LEU A 701 9.91 5.56 9.81
C LEU A 701 8.89 4.81 10.69
N MET A 702 8.11 3.92 10.08
CA MET A 702 7.23 2.95 10.74
C MET A 702 7.75 1.53 10.51
N ALA A 703 7.99 0.80 11.58
CA ALA A 703 8.35 -0.62 11.53
C ALA A 703 7.11 -1.48 11.31
N ASN A 704 7.25 -2.50 10.46
CA ASN A 704 6.30 -3.61 10.30
C ASN A 704 6.88 -4.86 10.96
N GLU A 705 6.58 -5.06 12.24
CA GLU A 705 7.23 -6.07 13.08
C GLU A 705 6.41 -7.34 13.21
N VAL A 706 7.05 -8.50 13.08
CA VAL A 706 6.43 -9.79 13.38
C VAL A 706 6.02 -9.88 14.85
N ILE A 707 4.88 -10.52 15.12
CA ILE A 707 4.45 -10.79 16.50
C ILE A 707 5.12 -12.10 16.95
N LYS A 708 6.02 -12.02 17.95
CA LYS A 708 6.64 -13.19 18.57
C LYS A 708 5.56 -14.13 19.15
N PRO A 709 5.60 -15.44 18.86
CA PRO A 709 4.70 -16.41 19.47
C PRO A 709 4.81 -16.42 21.00
N GLU A 710 3.67 -16.43 21.70
CA GLU A 710 3.64 -16.54 23.16
C GLU A 710 4.15 -17.90 23.65
N ALA A 711 3.62 -18.99 23.05
CA ALA A 711 3.97 -20.34 23.42
C ALA A 711 5.25 -20.82 22.70
N PRO A 712 6.16 -21.52 23.41
CA PRO A 712 7.30 -22.16 22.77
C PRO A 712 6.88 -23.33 21.88
N GLY A 713 7.52 -23.47 20.72
CA GLY A 713 7.33 -24.64 19.87
C GLY A 713 8.13 -25.85 20.34
N ALA A 714 9.20 -25.64 21.11
CA ALA A 714 9.88 -26.69 21.88
C ALA A 714 10.45 -26.13 23.18
N VAL A 715 10.48 -26.98 24.21
CA VAL A 715 11.19 -26.73 25.48
C VAL A 715 12.12 -27.91 25.73
N VAL A 716 13.40 -27.61 25.91
CA VAL A 716 14.44 -28.62 26.11
C VAL A 716 15.03 -28.44 27.51
N ALA A 717 15.01 -29.50 28.31
CA ALA A 717 15.60 -29.47 29.64
C ALA A 717 17.13 -29.55 29.58
N GLY A 718 17.80 -28.73 30.35
CA GLY A 718 19.24 -28.76 30.55
C GLY A 718 19.65 -29.57 31.78
N ASN A 719 20.95 -29.68 31.98
CA ASN A 719 21.57 -30.27 33.16
C ASN A 719 22.64 -29.32 33.73
N GLY A 720 22.75 -29.29 35.06
CA GLY A 720 23.68 -28.42 35.79
C GLY A 720 23.24 -26.96 35.79
N ALA A 721 24.14 -26.07 35.36
CA ALA A 721 23.91 -24.63 35.33
C ALA A 721 22.97 -24.16 34.20
N ILE A 722 22.79 -24.94 33.13
CA ILE A 722 21.78 -24.67 32.10
C ILE A 722 20.49 -25.40 32.52
N LYS A 723 19.39 -24.67 32.66
CA LYS A 723 18.10 -25.23 33.13
C LYS A 723 17.19 -25.61 31.98
N SER A 724 17.02 -24.72 31.01
CA SER A 724 16.14 -24.96 29.87
C SER A 724 16.51 -24.08 28.67
N ILE A 725 16.06 -24.50 27.48
CA ILE A 725 15.97 -23.64 26.30
C ILE A 725 14.56 -23.74 25.75
N GLU A 726 13.89 -22.60 25.60
CA GLU A 726 12.68 -22.47 24.79
C GLU A 726 13.05 -22.06 23.37
N ILE A 727 12.45 -22.73 22.38
CA ILE A 727 12.64 -22.46 20.96
C ILE A 727 11.33 -21.97 20.35
N LYS A 728 11.38 -20.80 19.70
CA LYS A 728 10.26 -20.19 18.97
C LYS A 728 10.73 -19.80 17.57
N ALA A 729 9.80 -19.73 16.62
CA ALA A 729 10.08 -19.32 15.26
C ALA A 729 8.97 -18.37 14.79
N ASP A 730 9.34 -17.28 14.16
CA ASP A 730 8.42 -16.35 13.49
C ASP A 730 8.95 -15.96 12.11
N ALA A 731 8.31 -14.98 11.46
CA ALA A 731 8.69 -14.51 10.13
C ALA A 731 9.99 -13.67 10.10
N SER A 732 10.69 -13.46 11.21
CA SER A 732 11.98 -12.75 11.21
C SER A 732 13.10 -13.59 11.79
N TYR A 733 12.81 -14.37 12.84
CA TYR A 733 13.83 -15.00 13.67
C TYR A 733 13.50 -16.43 14.09
N LEU A 734 14.57 -17.19 14.31
CA LEU A 734 14.60 -18.27 15.28
C LEU A 734 14.97 -17.69 16.66
N HIS A 735 14.09 -17.84 17.65
CA HIS A 735 14.33 -17.38 19.01
C HIS A 735 14.81 -18.53 19.89
N LEU A 736 15.83 -18.26 20.71
CA LEU A 736 16.31 -19.17 21.76
C LEU A 736 16.30 -18.43 23.09
N ASP A 737 15.36 -18.75 23.97
CA ASP A 737 15.30 -18.21 25.33
C ASP A 737 15.94 -19.24 26.28
N ILE A 738 17.14 -18.94 26.78
CA ILE A 738 17.99 -19.84 27.57
C ILE A 738 17.89 -19.47 29.04
N GLU A 739 17.45 -20.40 29.88
CA GLU A 739 17.42 -20.23 31.33
C GLU A 739 18.66 -20.86 31.97
N VAL A 740 19.37 -20.09 32.78
CA VAL A 740 20.51 -20.53 33.58
C VAL A 740 20.19 -20.48 35.08
N ALA A 741 20.89 -21.29 35.88
CA ALA A 741 20.65 -21.41 37.31
C ALA A 741 20.92 -20.11 38.08
N GLU A 742 21.89 -19.34 37.61
CA GLU A 742 22.39 -18.10 38.17
C GLU A 742 22.95 -17.25 37.02
N THR A 743 23.07 -15.95 37.22
CA THR A 743 23.72 -15.06 36.25
C THR A 743 25.14 -15.55 35.94
N VAL A 744 25.48 -15.62 34.66
CA VAL A 744 26.75 -16.16 34.20
C VAL A 744 27.91 -15.20 34.51
N ASP A 745 28.91 -15.68 35.23
CA ASP A 745 30.20 -14.98 35.40
C ASP A 745 31.07 -15.17 34.14
N PHE A 746 30.89 -14.29 33.17
CA PHE A 746 31.64 -14.30 31.90
C PHE A 746 33.15 -14.02 32.06
N SER A 747 33.63 -13.66 33.26
CA SER A 747 35.09 -13.56 33.52
C SER A 747 35.77 -14.93 33.68
N LYS A 748 34.99 -16.00 33.77
CA LYS A 748 35.44 -17.39 33.92
C LYS A 748 34.79 -18.32 32.91
N ARG A 749 33.53 -18.06 32.57
CA ARG A 749 32.68 -18.96 31.80
C ARG A 749 32.32 -18.36 30.45
N GLU A 750 32.03 -19.23 29.49
CA GLU A 750 31.42 -18.86 28.22
C GLU A 750 30.21 -19.75 27.93
N LEU A 751 29.20 -19.19 27.28
CA LEU A 751 28.04 -19.93 26.82
C LEU A 751 28.18 -20.20 25.31
N LEU A 752 28.11 -21.46 24.94
CA LEU A 752 28.20 -21.95 23.57
C LEU A 752 26.86 -22.61 23.21
N VAL A 753 26.26 -22.23 22.08
CA VAL A 753 24.99 -22.78 21.59
C VAL A 753 25.16 -23.18 20.12
N ALA A 754 25.14 -24.47 19.84
CA ALA A 754 25.34 -24.99 18.49
C ALA A 754 24.00 -25.35 17.83
N LEU A 755 23.90 -25.10 16.52
CA LEU A 755 22.73 -25.41 15.71
C LEU A 755 23.09 -26.37 14.57
N ASP A 756 22.27 -27.39 14.44
CA ASP A 756 22.18 -28.26 13.28
C ASP A 756 20.92 -27.88 12.51
N THR A 757 21.10 -27.43 11.27
CA THR A 757 20.03 -26.87 10.44
C THR A 757 19.58 -27.80 9.31
N LEU A 758 20.27 -28.93 9.09
CA LEU A 758 20.04 -29.76 7.92
C LEU A 758 20.28 -31.26 8.12
N ASN A 759 21.54 -31.70 8.17
CA ASN A 759 21.89 -33.12 8.06
C ASN A 759 22.66 -33.59 9.29
N ARG A 760 22.02 -34.48 10.05
CA ARG A 760 22.52 -35.00 11.34
C ARG A 760 23.89 -35.69 11.29
N ASN A 761 24.34 -36.09 10.10
CA ASN A 761 25.61 -36.79 9.87
C ASN A 761 26.67 -35.91 9.20
N SER A 762 26.32 -34.70 8.77
CA SER A 762 27.22 -33.70 8.18
C SER A 762 27.32 -32.51 9.13
N GLY A 763 28.35 -31.68 8.98
CA GLY A 763 28.64 -30.59 9.91
C GLY A 763 29.71 -30.96 10.93
N GLN A 764 29.91 -30.10 11.92
CA GLN A 764 30.92 -30.27 12.95
C GLN A 764 30.46 -31.25 14.03
N THR A 765 31.26 -32.26 14.34
CA THR A 765 30.96 -33.27 15.36
C THR A 765 31.64 -33.02 16.71
N ARG A 766 32.47 -31.95 16.83
CA ARG A 766 33.16 -31.59 18.07
C ARG A 766 32.93 -30.15 18.49
N TRP A 767 32.79 -29.92 19.79
CA TRP A 767 32.85 -28.59 20.37
C TRP A 767 34.25 -27.98 20.14
N PRO A 768 34.38 -26.64 20.03
CA PRO A 768 35.69 -25.98 19.95
C PRO A 768 36.49 -26.05 21.27
N VAL A 769 35.92 -26.62 22.32
CA VAL A 769 36.48 -26.69 23.68
C VAL A 769 36.41 -28.11 24.26
N GLY A 770 37.37 -28.44 25.12
CA GLY A 770 37.34 -29.66 25.94
C GLY A 770 37.41 -31.00 25.20
N GLY A 771 37.57 -31.03 23.87
CA GLY A 771 37.57 -32.25 23.07
C GLY A 771 36.23 -33.00 23.04
N LEU A 772 35.15 -32.33 23.47
CA LEU A 772 33.80 -32.89 23.59
C LEU A 772 33.17 -33.11 22.21
N VAL A 773 32.25 -34.06 22.13
CA VAL A 773 31.51 -34.39 20.91
C VAL A 773 30.07 -33.86 20.97
N PHE A 774 29.53 -33.47 19.81
CA PHE A 774 28.11 -33.21 19.61
C PHE A 774 27.33 -34.52 19.39
N GLY A 775 26.04 -34.51 19.68
CA GLY A 775 25.08 -35.58 19.35
C GLY A 775 24.55 -35.51 17.92
N SER A 776 24.71 -34.36 17.26
CA SER A 776 24.46 -34.16 15.83
C SER A 776 25.63 -33.43 15.15
N GLY A 777 25.65 -33.38 13.83
CA GLY A 777 26.60 -32.53 13.13
C GLY A 777 26.07 -31.09 13.05
N MET A 778 26.86 -30.14 13.54
CA MET A 778 26.44 -28.75 13.74
C MET A 778 27.01 -27.84 12.65
N GLU A 779 26.18 -27.05 11.99
CA GLU A 779 26.61 -26.04 11.03
C GLU A 779 27.00 -24.72 11.69
N PHE A 780 26.31 -24.34 12.77
CA PHE A 780 26.47 -23.02 13.40
C PHE A 780 26.77 -23.12 14.88
N LEU A 781 27.42 -22.07 15.41
CA LEU A 781 27.76 -21.93 16.82
C LEU A 781 27.63 -20.47 17.26
N VAL A 782 26.69 -20.18 18.15
CA VAL A 782 26.67 -18.94 18.92
C VAL A 782 27.63 -19.06 20.11
N ARG A 783 28.51 -18.07 20.28
CA ARG A 783 29.47 -17.99 21.38
C ARG A 783 29.31 -16.68 22.12
N ILE A 784 28.86 -16.74 23.37
CA ILE A 784 28.77 -15.59 24.28
C ILE A 784 29.94 -15.67 25.24
N SER A 785 30.88 -14.75 25.08
CA SER A 785 32.18 -14.77 25.76
C SER A 785 32.40 -13.61 26.72
N ALA A 786 31.53 -12.59 26.66
CA ALA A 786 31.53 -11.46 27.58
C ALA A 786 30.09 -10.95 27.78
N PRO A 787 29.81 -10.12 28.81
CA PRO A 787 28.47 -9.57 29.05
C PRO A 787 27.91 -8.73 27.89
N ASP A 788 28.77 -8.29 26.98
CA ASP A 788 28.51 -7.42 25.84
C ASP A 788 29.02 -8.03 24.51
N LYS A 789 29.39 -9.32 24.49
CA LYS A 789 29.94 -9.97 23.30
C LYS A 789 29.33 -11.33 23.01
N ALA A 790 28.59 -11.41 21.90
CA ALA A 790 28.10 -12.65 21.30
C ALA A 790 28.45 -12.71 19.80
N ASP A 791 28.89 -13.89 19.35
CA ASP A 791 29.27 -14.14 17.97
C ASP A 791 28.52 -15.35 17.40
N LEU A 792 27.92 -15.25 16.22
CA LEU A 792 27.41 -16.38 15.43
C LEU A 792 28.49 -16.85 14.45
N LEU A 793 28.94 -18.08 14.60
CA LEU A 793 30.00 -18.69 13.79
C LEU A 793 29.43 -19.83 12.95
N VAL A 794 30.13 -20.17 11.86
CA VAL A 794 29.70 -21.19 10.89
C VAL A 794 30.84 -22.14 10.56
N ILE A 795 30.54 -23.38 10.18
CA ILE A 795 31.57 -24.30 9.67
C ILE A 795 32.16 -23.82 8.34
N PRO A 796 33.43 -24.14 8.03
CA PRO A 796 34.08 -23.58 6.85
C PRO A 796 33.35 -23.87 5.52
N SER A 797 32.79 -25.07 5.31
CA SER A 797 32.13 -25.40 4.03
C SER A 797 30.75 -24.74 3.84
N TYR A 798 30.17 -24.16 4.88
CA TYR A 798 28.80 -23.62 4.88
C TYR A 798 28.74 -22.10 5.11
N ASN A 799 29.87 -21.41 4.94
CA ASN A 799 29.98 -19.97 5.11
C ASN A 799 29.54 -19.21 3.84
N ALA A 800 28.25 -18.86 3.77
CA ALA A 800 27.66 -18.15 2.62
C ALA A 800 28.31 -16.77 2.38
N ALA A 801 28.74 -16.07 3.44
CA ALA A 801 29.48 -14.80 3.34
C ALA A 801 30.83 -14.93 2.62
N SER A 802 31.35 -16.16 2.46
CA SER A 802 32.54 -16.49 1.70
C SER A 802 32.24 -17.39 0.49
N SER A 803 31.01 -17.36 -0.01
CA SER A 803 30.53 -18.12 -1.16
C SER A 803 30.74 -19.64 -1.05
N ARG A 804 30.42 -20.20 0.12
CA ARG A 804 30.43 -21.65 0.39
C ARG A 804 29.09 -22.05 0.99
N TYR A 805 28.37 -22.96 0.33
CA TYR A 805 26.94 -23.16 0.57
C TYR A 805 26.54 -24.60 0.86
N ALA A 806 27.49 -25.50 1.17
CA ALA A 806 27.19 -26.92 1.42
C ALA A 806 27.77 -27.42 2.74
N THR A 807 26.94 -28.05 3.58
CA THR A 807 27.42 -28.70 4.80
C THR A 807 28.31 -29.91 4.46
N GLN A 808 29.43 -30.04 5.18
CA GLN A 808 30.38 -31.15 5.07
C GLN A 808 30.78 -31.64 6.46
N VAL A 809 31.28 -32.87 6.56
CA VAL A 809 31.70 -33.44 7.85
C VAL A 809 33.00 -32.80 8.34
N TYR A 810 32.96 -32.24 9.54
CA TYR A 810 34.13 -31.77 10.29
C TYR A 810 34.20 -32.45 11.65
N SER A 811 35.41 -32.68 12.16
CA SER A 811 35.63 -33.29 13.48
C SER A 811 36.79 -32.67 14.25
N ASP A 812 37.18 -31.45 13.87
CA ASP A 812 38.32 -30.68 14.39
C ASP A 812 37.91 -29.57 15.36
N GLY A 813 36.60 -29.35 15.60
CA GLY A 813 36.07 -28.28 16.44
C GLY A 813 36.13 -26.88 15.81
N ARG A 814 36.48 -26.76 14.53
CA ARG A 814 36.61 -25.47 13.84
C ARG A 814 35.25 -24.90 13.44
N PHE A 815 35.03 -23.65 13.85
CA PHE A 815 34.05 -22.72 13.30
C PHE A 815 34.78 -21.42 12.92
N GLU A 816 34.24 -20.67 11.97
CA GLU A 816 34.82 -19.42 11.48
C GLU A 816 33.81 -18.29 11.44
N ARG A 817 34.33 -17.05 11.35
CA ARG A 817 33.50 -15.85 11.24
C ARG A 817 32.94 -15.67 9.83
N MET A 818 31.81 -15.01 9.73
CA MET A 818 31.15 -14.62 8.49
C MET A 818 31.61 -13.21 8.10
N SER A 819 32.47 -13.13 7.08
CA SER A 819 33.05 -11.86 6.61
C SER A 819 32.51 -11.53 5.21
N MET A 820 31.39 -10.80 5.19
CA MET A 820 30.60 -10.51 4.00
C MET A 820 31.21 -9.35 3.21
N LEU A 821 31.41 -9.51 1.90
CA LEU A 821 31.83 -8.41 1.04
C LEU A 821 30.73 -7.36 0.95
N VAL A 822 31.06 -6.09 1.22
CA VAL A 822 30.09 -4.97 1.20
C VAL A 822 30.60 -3.76 0.39
N ASN A 823 31.90 -3.70 0.11
CA ASN A 823 32.47 -2.77 -0.87
C ASN A 823 33.49 -3.52 -1.71
N GLY A 824 33.34 -3.50 -3.03
CA GLY A 824 34.33 -4.05 -3.95
C GLY A 824 35.64 -3.26 -3.93
N ALA A 825 36.74 -3.90 -4.30
CA ALA A 825 38.00 -3.18 -4.54
C ALA A 825 37.86 -2.30 -5.78
N VAL A 826 38.34 -1.06 -5.70
CA VAL A 826 38.26 -0.06 -6.79
C VAL A 826 39.66 0.43 -7.15
N THR A 827 39.91 0.66 -8.43
CA THR A 827 41.08 1.40 -8.92
C THR A 827 40.60 2.66 -9.59
N THR A 828 40.97 3.82 -9.04
CA THR A 828 40.57 5.13 -9.56
C THR A 828 41.37 5.49 -10.81
N ARG A 829 40.94 6.52 -11.55
CA ARG A 829 41.56 6.94 -12.82
C ARG A 829 43.05 7.28 -12.70
N ASP A 830 43.47 7.84 -11.56
CA ASP A 830 44.86 8.17 -11.22
C ASP A 830 45.70 6.96 -10.74
N GLY A 831 45.11 5.75 -10.70
CA GLY A 831 45.77 4.51 -10.30
C GLY A 831 45.77 4.23 -8.80
N ARG A 832 45.13 5.06 -7.96
CA ARG A 832 44.96 4.78 -6.53
C ARG A 832 44.05 3.57 -6.33
N LYS A 833 44.48 2.67 -5.44
CA LYS A 833 43.74 1.45 -5.08
C LYS A 833 42.96 1.67 -3.79
N ILE A 834 41.66 1.48 -3.86
CA ILE A 834 40.75 1.45 -2.71
C ILE A 834 40.48 -0.04 -2.43
N PRO A 835 40.89 -0.57 -1.27
CA PRO A 835 40.72 -1.99 -0.96
C PRO A 835 39.24 -2.33 -0.78
N GLU A 836 38.89 -3.59 -0.99
CA GLU A 836 37.57 -4.11 -0.62
C GLU A 836 37.34 -3.96 0.90
N LYS A 837 36.08 -3.81 1.29
CA LYS A 837 35.67 -3.82 2.70
C LYS A 837 34.69 -4.95 2.96
N ARG A 838 34.81 -5.55 4.15
CA ARG A 838 33.97 -6.66 4.57
C ARG A 838 33.31 -6.38 5.91
N PHE A 839 32.01 -6.66 5.98
CA PHE A 839 31.21 -6.59 7.19
C PHE A 839 31.35 -7.90 7.98
N ASP A 840 31.49 -7.78 9.30
CA ASP A 840 31.56 -8.90 10.23
C ASP A 840 30.15 -9.32 10.65
N ALA A 841 29.49 -10.10 9.80
CA ALA A 841 28.14 -10.61 10.02
C ALA A 841 28.04 -11.62 11.17
N SER A 842 29.17 -12.01 11.78
CA SER A 842 29.19 -12.84 12.98
C SER A 842 28.88 -12.08 14.25
N ALA A 843 29.15 -10.77 14.33
CA ALA A 843 28.90 -10.01 15.55
C ALA A 843 27.40 -9.82 15.74
N LEU A 844 26.84 -10.28 16.87
CA LEU A 844 25.43 -10.10 17.19
C LEU A 844 25.23 -8.83 18.02
N PRO A 845 24.52 -7.80 17.52
CA PRO A 845 24.22 -6.60 18.30
C PRO A 845 23.38 -6.93 19.53
N LYS A 846 23.76 -6.41 20.69
CA LYS A 846 23.03 -6.58 21.95
C LYS A 846 22.00 -5.47 22.09
N GLY A 847 20.81 -5.76 22.61
CA GLY A 847 19.81 -4.74 22.89
C GLY A 847 18.56 -5.25 23.59
N ASP A 848 17.58 -4.39 23.83
CA ASP A 848 16.42 -4.70 24.69
C ASP A 848 15.23 -5.32 23.92
N PHE A 849 15.44 -5.62 22.64
CA PHE A 849 14.47 -6.15 21.70
C PHE A 849 13.36 -5.16 21.33
N ASP A 850 13.67 -3.86 21.39
CA ASP A 850 12.80 -2.76 21.01
C ASP A 850 12.96 -2.32 19.54
N GLU A 851 13.98 -2.83 18.85
CA GLU A 851 14.23 -2.62 17.42
C GLU A 851 14.74 -3.89 16.71
N ALA A 852 14.66 -3.92 15.38
CA ALA A 852 14.89 -5.13 14.58
C ALA A 852 16.37 -5.59 14.55
N GLY A 853 17.31 -4.66 14.74
CA GLY A 853 18.75 -4.92 14.69
C GLY A 853 19.32 -5.61 15.94
N GLU A 854 18.55 -5.67 17.04
CA GLU A 854 18.99 -6.23 18.32
C GLU A 854 18.80 -7.75 18.33
N LEU A 855 19.90 -8.49 18.39
CA LEU A 855 19.91 -9.94 18.17
C LEU A 855 20.10 -10.76 19.45
N TRP A 856 20.49 -10.14 20.57
CA TRP A 856 20.53 -10.85 21.84
C TRP A 856 20.47 -9.94 23.07
N ASN A 857 20.10 -10.51 24.22
CA ASN A 857 20.12 -9.82 25.50
C ASN A 857 20.36 -10.75 26.69
N ILE A 858 20.60 -10.15 27.87
CA ILE A 858 20.71 -10.85 29.15
C ILE A 858 19.76 -10.16 30.13
N ASP A 859 18.84 -10.92 30.70
CA ASP A 859 17.85 -10.49 31.69
C ASP A 859 17.90 -11.41 32.90
N GLY A 860 18.74 -11.06 33.88
CA GLY A 860 18.97 -11.85 35.10
C GLY A 860 19.53 -13.25 34.82
N THR A 861 18.66 -14.26 34.90
CA THR A 861 18.96 -15.67 34.62
C THR A 861 18.53 -16.12 33.23
N PHE A 862 18.01 -15.21 32.41
CA PHE A 862 17.64 -15.48 31.02
C PHE A 862 18.65 -14.85 30.06
N ILE A 863 19.06 -15.63 29.07
CA ILE A 863 19.84 -15.17 27.93
C ILE A 863 18.97 -15.43 26.71
N ARG A 864 18.61 -14.39 25.97
CA ARG A 864 17.69 -14.51 24.84
C ARG A 864 18.43 -14.19 23.54
N LEU A 865 18.21 -15.02 22.52
CA LEU A 865 18.79 -14.87 21.18
C LEU A 865 17.66 -14.73 20.16
N ARG A 866 17.84 -13.83 19.19
CA ARG A 866 17.09 -13.70 17.94
C ARG A 866 18.07 -13.98 16.80
N LEU A 867 17.94 -15.12 16.13
CA LEU A 867 18.78 -15.50 15.01
C LEU A 867 18.01 -15.23 13.70
N PRO A 868 18.39 -14.23 12.90
CA PRO A 868 17.79 -13.99 11.60
C PRO A 868 17.97 -15.21 10.69
N TRP A 869 16.90 -15.59 9.98
CA TRP A 869 16.90 -16.75 9.09
C TRP A 869 18.05 -16.74 8.07
N THR A 870 18.31 -15.57 7.48
CA THR A 870 19.36 -15.37 6.49
C THR A 870 20.78 -15.59 7.04
N LEU A 871 21.05 -15.28 8.32
CA LEU A 871 22.38 -15.53 8.93
C LEU A 871 22.66 -17.01 9.19
N ILE A 872 21.61 -17.83 9.25
CA ILE A 872 21.72 -19.29 9.46
C ILE A 872 21.37 -20.07 8.19
N ASN A 873 21.59 -19.45 7.02
CA ASN A 873 21.41 -20.03 5.68
C ASN A 873 20.01 -20.60 5.39
N VAL A 874 18.98 -20.09 6.06
CA VAL A 874 17.58 -20.39 5.73
C VAL A 874 17.15 -19.44 4.62
N SER A 875 16.96 -20.00 3.42
CA SER A 875 16.61 -19.26 2.20
C SER A 875 15.12 -18.98 2.06
N ASP A 876 14.28 -19.83 2.65
CA ASP A 876 12.84 -19.62 2.76
C ASP A 876 12.33 -20.25 4.05
N PRO A 877 12.16 -19.46 5.14
CA PRO A 877 11.60 -19.97 6.39
C PRO A 877 10.13 -20.36 6.26
N SER A 878 9.39 -19.79 5.30
CA SER A 878 7.97 -20.12 5.10
C SER A 878 7.75 -21.54 4.59
N SER A 879 8.74 -22.13 3.91
CA SER A 879 8.71 -23.54 3.43
C SER A 879 9.73 -24.45 4.11
N GLY A 880 10.59 -23.91 4.98
CA GLY A 880 11.68 -24.63 5.64
C GLY A 880 12.81 -25.01 4.69
N MET A 881 13.20 -24.11 3.79
CA MET A 881 14.29 -24.32 2.83
C MET A 881 15.60 -23.71 3.32
N VAL A 882 16.68 -24.48 3.21
CA VAL A 882 18.04 -24.08 3.57
C VAL A 882 18.98 -24.24 2.38
N LEU A 883 20.05 -23.46 2.32
CA LEU A 883 21.07 -23.58 1.27
C LEU A 883 21.71 -24.97 1.29
N GLN A 884 21.94 -25.55 0.12
CA GLN A 884 22.76 -26.76 -0.06
C GLN A 884 23.27 -26.82 -1.51
N ASP A 885 24.35 -26.08 -1.78
CA ASP A 885 24.96 -25.99 -3.11
C ASP A 885 26.47 -26.28 -3.06
N GLU A 886 26.92 -27.20 -3.90
CA GLU A 886 28.32 -27.66 -3.94
C GLU A 886 29.27 -26.63 -4.60
N ARG A 887 28.74 -25.61 -5.27
CA ARG A 887 29.57 -24.56 -5.87
C ARG A 887 30.28 -23.75 -4.78
N THR A 888 31.53 -23.41 -5.04
CA THR A 888 32.34 -22.53 -4.20
C THR A 888 32.83 -21.33 -4.99
N GLY A 889 32.84 -20.14 -4.38
CA GLY A 889 33.29 -18.90 -5.04
C GLY A 889 32.29 -18.33 -6.05
N TYR A 890 31.06 -18.85 -6.09
CA TYR A 890 29.99 -18.29 -6.90
C TYR A 890 29.48 -16.99 -6.28
N LEU A 891 29.70 -15.89 -7.00
CA LEU A 891 29.26 -14.52 -6.70
C LEU A 891 28.27 -14.01 -7.77
N GLY A 892 27.58 -14.92 -8.46
CA GLY A 892 26.62 -14.52 -9.49
C GLY A 892 25.47 -13.72 -8.89
N THR A 893 24.93 -12.79 -9.67
CA THR A 893 23.83 -11.89 -9.28
C THR A 893 22.46 -12.44 -9.67
N ASP A 894 22.41 -13.58 -10.36
CA ASP A 894 21.17 -14.17 -10.86
C ASP A 894 20.37 -14.84 -9.74
N ARG A 895 19.08 -14.51 -9.67
CA ARG A 895 18.09 -15.09 -8.75
C ARG A 895 17.85 -16.59 -9.03
N ASP A 896 17.44 -17.32 -7.99
CA ASP A 896 17.03 -18.74 -8.07
C ASP A 896 18.06 -19.69 -8.70
N THR A 897 19.34 -19.32 -8.64
CA THR A 897 20.41 -20.15 -9.21
C THR A 897 20.99 -21.14 -8.21
N LEU A 898 21.12 -20.77 -6.93
CA LEU A 898 21.65 -21.65 -5.88
C LEU A 898 20.68 -22.76 -5.53
N ARG A 899 21.22 -23.94 -5.20
CA ARG A 899 20.43 -25.09 -4.76
C ARG A 899 20.07 -24.94 -3.29
N ILE A 900 18.80 -25.24 -3.02
CA ILE A 900 18.22 -25.33 -1.68
C ILE A 900 17.70 -26.74 -1.43
N THR A 901 17.56 -27.09 -0.15
CA THR A 901 16.94 -28.34 0.29
C THR A 901 16.01 -28.07 1.46
N LYS A 902 14.98 -28.91 1.61
CA LYS A 902 14.09 -28.84 2.76
C LYS A 902 14.78 -29.41 4.00
N THR A 903 14.73 -28.68 5.12
CA THR A 903 15.20 -29.18 6.42
C THR A 903 14.19 -30.17 7.03
N ASP A 904 14.66 -31.16 7.79
CA ASP A 904 13.81 -32.02 8.63
C ASP A 904 13.62 -31.43 10.05
N GLY A 905 14.09 -30.20 10.27
CA GLY A 905 13.99 -29.44 11.52
C GLY A 905 15.36 -29.14 12.11
N PHE A 906 15.42 -28.39 13.20
CA PHE A 906 16.66 -27.95 13.83
C PHE A 906 16.94 -28.71 15.13
N LEU A 907 18.21 -28.97 15.41
CA LEU A 907 18.66 -29.40 16.73
C LEU A 907 19.53 -28.33 17.36
N VAL A 908 19.36 -28.17 18.66
CA VAL A 908 20.13 -27.22 19.48
C VAL A 908 20.85 -27.99 20.57
N GLU A 909 22.14 -27.71 20.72
CA GLU A 909 22.90 -28.10 21.90
C GLU A 909 23.53 -26.87 22.55
N ALA A 910 23.61 -26.86 23.88
CA ALA A 910 24.24 -25.77 24.61
C ALA A 910 25.22 -26.28 25.66
N LEU A 911 26.27 -25.49 25.89
CA LEU A 911 27.35 -25.78 26.82
C LEU A 911 27.75 -24.51 27.56
N LEU A 912 27.70 -24.56 28.89
CA LEU A 912 28.33 -23.56 29.75
C LEU A 912 29.70 -24.09 30.16
N TRP A 913 30.74 -23.48 29.63
CA TRP A 913 32.12 -23.93 29.76
C TRP A 913 32.92 -23.00 30.67
N ASP A 914 33.61 -23.54 31.68
CA ASP A 914 34.60 -22.79 32.46
C ASP A 914 35.97 -22.96 31.80
N ALA A 915 36.46 -21.89 31.15
CA ALA A 915 37.71 -21.92 30.41
C ALA A 915 38.94 -22.05 31.33
N LYS A 916 38.86 -21.57 32.57
CA LYS A 916 39.96 -21.62 33.54
C LYS A 916 40.07 -23.01 34.18
N ALA A 917 38.93 -23.61 34.51
CA ALA A 917 38.87 -24.95 35.09
C ALA A 917 38.89 -26.07 34.04
N ALA A 918 38.75 -25.73 32.75
CA ALA A 918 38.56 -26.66 31.65
C ALA A 918 37.43 -27.68 31.96
N ALA A 919 36.30 -27.19 32.45
CA ALA A 919 35.21 -28.01 32.98
C ALA A 919 33.83 -27.57 32.50
N VAL A 920 32.96 -28.56 32.26
CA VAL A 920 31.55 -28.36 31.93
C VAL A 920 30.76 -28.00 33.19
N GLN A 921 30.11 -26.84 33.19
CA GLN A 921 29.26 -26.37 34.30
C GLN A 921 27.76 -26.63 34.04
N GLY A 922 27.37 -26.63 32.77
CA GLY A 922 26.01 -26.94 32.36
C GLY A 922 26.00 -27.42 30.91
N LYS A 923 25.07 -28.30 30.59
CA LYS A 923 24.92 -28.87 29.24
C LYS A 923 23.45 -29.10 28.92
N LEU A 924 23.07 -28.90 27.68
CA LEU A 924 21.77 -29.28 27.12
C LEU A 924 21.98 -29.92 25.76
N THR A 925 21.31 -31.04 25.52
CA THR A 925 21.34 -31.74 24.23
C THR A 925 19.93 -32.16 23.85
N MET A 926 19.45 -31.70 22.70
CA MET A 926 18.18 -32.19 22.13
C MET A 926 18.28 -33.66 21.71
N PHE A 927 17.16 -34.37 21.79
CA PHE A 927 17.07 -35.73 21.23
C PHE A 927 17.16 -35.66 19.72
N ARG A 928 18.11 -36.42 19.15
CA ARG A 928 18.40 -36.44 17.72
C ARG A 928 17.18 -36.80 16.86
N GLU A 929 16.26 -37.59 17.40
CA GLU A 929 15.03 -38.04 16.74
C GLU A 929 13.85 -37.06 16.90
N LYS A 930 14.05 -35.95 17.63
CA LYS A 930 13.01 -34.92 17.87
C LYS A 930 13.52 -33.52 17.51
N PRO A 931 13.81 -33.27 16.22
CA PRO A 931 14.17 -31.93 15.78
C PRO A 931 13.02 -30.95 15.96
N PHE A 932 13.36 -29.69 16.19
CA PHE A 932 12.42 -28.59 16.22
C PHE A 932 12.00 -28.24 14.79
N SER A 933 10.72 -28.36 14.50
CA SER A 933 10.13 -27.88 13.26
C SER A 933 9.08 -26.81 13.56
N TRP A 934 8.96 -25.81 12.69
CA TRP A 934 7.90 -24.82 12.74
C TRP A 934 6.89 -25.04 11.62
N LYS A 935 5.71 -24.42 11.76
CA LYS A 935 4.68 -24.46 10.72
C LYS A 935 5.05 -23.44 9.65
N GLY A 936 5.07 -23.88 8.39
CA GLY A 936 5.21 -23.00 7.24
C GLY A 936 3.99 -22.09 7.03
N TRP A 937 4.12 -21.12 6.13
CA TRP A 937 3.08 -20.15 5.80
C TRP A 937 3.07 -19.80 4.31
N GLU A 938 1.90 -19.41 3.80
CA GLU A 938 1.70 -18.96 2.41
C GLU A 938 1.32 -17.48 2.31
N GLU A 939 1.08 -16.84 3.46
CA GLU A 939 0.80 -15.41 3.62
C GLU A 939 1.62 -14.90 4.81
N ALA A 940 1.94 -13.61 4.82
CA ALA A 940 2.69 -13.02 5.94
C ALA A 940 1.98 -13.31 7.28
N PRO A 941 2.70 -13.81 8.30
CA PRO A 941 2.16 -13.99 9.63
C PRO A 941 1.69 -12.66 10.25
N PRO A 942 0.90 -12.71 11.34
CA PRO A 942 0.47 -11.50 12.05
C PRO A 942 1.66 -10.61 12.42
N TYR A 943 1.55 -9.35 12.05
CA TYR A 943 2.52 -8.30 12.33
C TYR A 943 1.84 -7.11 13.01
N ARG A 944 2.64 -6.18 13.53
CA ARG A 944 2.19 -4.93 14.11
C ARG A 944 2.97 -3.76 13.53
N GLU A 945 2.31 -2.62 13.41
CA GLU A 945 2.93 -1.35 13.07
C GLU A 945 3.46 -0.68 14.34
N ARG A 946 4.70 -0.16 14.31
CA ARG A 946 5.30 0.64 15.40
C ARG A 946 6.07 1.81 14.82
N PHE A 947 5.82 3.03 15.30
CA PHE A 947 6.69 4.17 14.94
C PHE A 947 8.09 3.98 15.52
N LYS A 948 9.10 4.12 14.66
CA LYS A 948 10.50 4.01 15.04
C LYS A 948 10.95 5.22 15.86
N LYS A 949 12.07 5.11 16.57
CA LYS A 949 12.66 6.24 17.30
C LYS A 949 12.94 7.43 16.36
N SER A 950 13.34 7.16 15.11
CA SER A 950 13.53 8.16 14.05
C SER A 950 12.28 8.99 13.77
N TYR A 951 11.08 8.40 13.75
CA TYR A 951 9.81 9.11 13.56
C TYR A 951 9.64 10.22 14.60
N TYR A 952 9.86 9.92 15.87
CA TYR A 952 9.69 10.89 16.96
C TYR A 952 10.76 11.99 16.94
N ILE A 953 11.98 11.66 16.51
CA ILE A 953 13.06 12.64 16.32
C ILE A 953 12.69 13.64 15.23
N LEU A 954 12.22 13.16 14.07
CA LEU A 954 11.73 14.02 12.98
C LEU A 954 10.52 14.84 13.41
N GLN A 955 9.56 14.22 14.09
CA GLN A 955 8.37 14.88 14.61
C GLN A 955 8.73 16.09 15.48
N TYR A 956 9.66 15.89 16.43
CA TYR A 956 10.11 16.95 17.33
C TYR A 956 10.83 18.07 16.56
N ALA A 957 11.73 17.73 15.63
CA ALA A 957 12.49 18.71 14.86
C ALA A 957 11.58 19.56 13.95
N TRP A 958 10.64 18.93 13.23
CA TRP A 958 9.77 19.62 12.26
C TRP A 958 8.61 20.39 12.89
N ALA A 959 8.35 20.23 14.19
CA ALA A 959 7.27 20.96 14.88
C ALA A 959 7.44 22.49 14.80
N GLN A 960 8.68 23.00 14.82
CA GLN A 960 8.94 24.44 14.73
C GLN A 960 8.67 25.02 13.34
N ASP A 961 8.90 24.22 12.29
CA ASP A 961 8.66 24.64 10.91
C ASP A 961 7.18 24.57 10.53
N GLY A 962 6.44 23.61 11.10
CA GLY A 962 4.99 23.48 10.90
C GLY A 962 4.18 24.73 11.28
N GLU A 963 4.68 25.53 12.23
CA GLU A 963 4.10 26.82 12.62
C GLU A 963 4.25 27.89 11.51
N ARG A 964 5.40 27.91 10.82
CA ARG A 964 5.66 28.89 9.73
C ARG A 964 4.75 28.65 8.53
N GLU A 965 4.34 27.41 8.29
CA GLU A 965 3.55 27.01 7.13
C GLU A 965 2.03 27.20 7.28
N LYS A 966 1.55 27.60 8.46
CA LYS A 966 0.12 27.92 8.67
C LYS A 966 -0.40 29.04 7.74
N ILE A 967 0.50 29.83 7.16
CA ILE A 967 0.18 30.90 6.20
C ILE A 967 -0.46 30.38 4.90
N PHE A 968 -0.16 29.13 4.51
CA PHE A 968 -0.66 28.52 3.27
C PHE A 968 -2.04 27.86 3.42
N LYS A 969 -2.47 27.56 4.66
CA LYS A 969 -3.55 26.62 4.96
C LYS A 969 -4.91 27.30 5.07
N LYS A 970 -5.82 27.24 4.08
CA LYS A 970 -7.18 27.80 4.25
C LYS A 970 -7.85 27.20 5.51
N LEU A 971 -8.27 28.06 6.44
CA LEU A 971 -9.22 27.64 7.47
C LEU A 971 -10.56 27.40 6.77
N PRO A 972 -11.36 26.40 7.20
CA PRO A 972 -12.68 26.14 6.64
C PRO A 972 -13.60 27.36 6.71
#